data_AF-A0A960TNI2-F1
#
_entry.id   AF-A0A960TNI2-F1
#
_cell.length_a   1.000
_cell.length_b   1.000
_cell.length_c   1.000
_cell.angle_alpha   90.00
_cell.angle_beta   90.00
_cell.angle_gamma   90.00
#
_symmetry.space_group_name_H-M   'P 1'
#
loop_
_entity.id
_entity.type
_entity.pdbx_description
1 polymer ?
#
loop_
_entity_poly.entity_id
_entity_poly.type
_entity_poly.pdbx_seq_one_letter_code
_entity_poly.pdbx_strand_id
1 'polypeptide(L)'
;MMLGPSYSNFGERASDPTFLEFEQNMVNLASHSPKRPELLSKSLSSVQKNHTFSSEQIQHLVTSVVNALPQSEKQRWIEALRKSISFLPSNARAHLLREESKVDPKMLLDRLEAMSVDEMMLATQVICEQAEEIPSELLFQFLKKSDYFRKYLCEKKFDAFLNTVNTQCNPEERYNIFHEISMGLKPDSLARNIHRLGIEDETKLAQLIMNCLRPNGCFANKIFDNFDRIKIKNKDILFEIFQHLAKKYPYDASVYFEQFSSLDPIKQAVLARIILKENIKLGKDFNRWKIEPRFYPEICRTLIKHDISELERFNNIYLQHEYTRQLLKHELDMNDNDPLVVCLIKMRNPRARLLALDLIKKFSFKLKDKKPTTPADLVFNLGIENVYTRKDLKDDRLQQEIVITGHGLITSSVRPETLKIIHEKVGKEKGSLAKINALKKVSAIRLLEGNFEADKSLDNALEEAFQRKIDIPVSGLSRKYLETIGCWRDPSALFTYYSKVLETREPEVLNDFKTYLTEVLEGTFQQNRVRNLSYPKGWLEGASKPARLDSLVGTFNFAKFLRTKIEDNHLPEDVARNVLPYLDDLEMPPSSKLSELERELVLLTREGVGHLAPLQNLLSKTDYPLKNDVNGWISQTKHVGEGAGNYTLVDSDTPCDFLLMGTEVDGSCQNIHGDANLNKALLGTMLSGSNRLILLKNSTGKIAGRGLMRLVQVNGKQALFLERYYPDTLSEEAKEAMDNFAKERSRALNLPLFTDARPEVLAENGTLTSLPGRGKYQYTDAGGGVKTAPYTITNFYPALSARTSA
;
A
#
# COMPACT_ATOMS: atom_id res chain seq x y z
N MET A 1 -17.09 -49.58 -39.57
CA MET A 1 -15.65 -49.70 -39.24
C MET A 1 -15.29 -48.49 -38.40
N MET A 2 -15.52 -48.56 -37.08
CA MET A 2 -14.56 -48.90 -36.01
C MET A 2 -13.45 -47.86 -35.79
N LEU A 3 -13.61 -47.13 -34.68
CA LEU A 3 -12.63 -46.59 -33.71
C LEU A 3 -11.22 -46.22 -34.23
N GLY A 4 -10.92 -44.92 -34.24
CA GLY A 4 -9.55 -44.41 -34.31
C GLY A 4 -8.93 -44.31 -32.91
N PRO A 5 -7.70 -44.79 -32.68
CA PRO A 5 -7.06 -44.71 -31.37
C PRO A 5 -6.52 -43.30 -31.08
N SER A 6 -6.46 -42.95 -29.80
CA SER A 6 -5.78 -41.76 -29.28
C SER A 6 -4.27 -41.90 -29.50
N TYR A 7 -3.66 -40.91 -30.17
CA TYR A 7 -2.23 -40.88 -30.47
C TYR A 7 -1.53 -39.88 -29.55
N SER A 8 -0.79 -40.40 -28.56
CA SER A 8 0.02 -39.62 -27.62
C SER A 8 1.49 -40.07 -27.62
N ASN A 9 2.18 -39.93 -28.76
CA ASN A 9 3.64 -39.99 -28.86
C ASN A 9 4.10 -39.07 -30.00
N PHE A 10 4.63 -37.90 -29.65
CA PHE A 10 4.87 -36.77 -30.59
C PHE A 10 6.33 -36.58 -31.02
N GLY A 11 7.25 -37.50 -30.68
CA GLY A 11 8.69 -37.33 -30.95
C GLY A 11 9.22 -37.88 -32.28
N GLU A 12 8.46 -38.70 -33.04
CA GLU A 12 9.00 -39.49 -34.17
C GLU A 12 8.29 -39.28 -35.52
N ARG A 13 7.84 -38.05 -35.85
CA ARG A 13 7.06 -37.79 -37.10
C ARG A 13 7.79 -37.07 -38.23
N ALA A 14 9.10 -36.81 -38.13
CA ALA A 14 9.87 -36.27 -39.26
C ALA A 14 10.11 -37.29 -40.39
N SER A 15 9.80 -38.57 -40.16
CA SER A 15 10.03 -39.69 -41.07
C SER A 15 8.77 -40.21 -41.78
N ASP A 16 7.63 -39.50 -41.72
CA ASP A 16 6.43 -39.88 -42.47
C ASP A 16 6.72 -39.78 -43.99
N PRO A 17 6.68 -40.90 -44.74
CA PRO A 17 6.97 -40.90 -46.17
C PRO A 17 6.08 -39.94 -46.97
N THR A 18 4.83 -39.75 -46.52
CA THR A 18 3.86 -38.85 -47.15
C THR A 18 4.27 -37.39 -47.00
N PHE A 19 4.81 -37.03 -45.84
CA PHE A 19 5.32 -35.69 -45.58
C PHE A 19 6.61 -35.42 -46.36
N LEU A 20 7.54 -36.39 -46.37
CA LEU A 20 8.82 -36.27 -47.10
C LEU A 20 8.62 -36.14 -48.61
N GLU A 21 7.69 -36.92 -49.18
CA GLU A 21 7.34 -36.81 -50.60
C GLU A 21 6.71 -35.44 -50.90
N PHE A 22 5.80 -34.98 -50.05
CA PHE A 22 5.19 -33.66 -50.18
C PHE A 22 6.24 -32.54 -50.08
N GLU A 23 7.13 -32.60 -49.09
CA GLU A 23 8.22 -31.66 -48.90
C GLU A 23 9.16 -31.62 -50.11
N GLN A 24 9.61 -32.77 -50.59
CA GLN A 24 10.49 -32.85 -51.75
C GLN A 24 9.82 -32.26 -52.99
N ASN A 25 8.51 -32.50 -53.18
CA ASN A 25 7.75 -31.91 -54.27
C ASN A 25 7.68 -30.37 -54.16
N MET A 26 7.48 -29.83 -52.95
CA MET A 26 7.45 -28.38 -52.75
C MET A 26 8.83 -27.73 -52.91
N VAL A 27 9.88 -28.38 -52.44
CA VAL A 27 11.28 -27.96 -52.64
C VAL A 27 11.63 -27.96 -54.12
N ASN A 28 11.31 -29.03 -54.84
CA ASN A 28 11.52 -29.12 -56.29
C ASN A 28 10.76 -28.03 -57.04
N LEU A 29 9.50 -27.78 -56.67
CA LEU A 29 8.69 -26.72 -57.24
C LEU A 29 9.32 -25.34 -57.02
N ALA A 30 9.83 -25.08 -55.81
CA ALA A 30 10.50 -23.83 -55.46
C ALA A 30 11.79 -23.63 -56.27
N SER A 31 12.63 -24.66 -56.42
CA SER A 31 13.90 -24.57 -57.15
C SER A 31 13.75 -24.52 -58.67
N HIS A 32 12.75 -25.19 -59.26
CA HIS A 32 12.61 -25.32 -60.73
C HIS A 32 11.53 -24.42 -61.33
N SER A 33 10.61 -23.88 -60.53
CA SER A 33 9.51 -23.02 -61.00
C SER A 33 9.39 -21.74 -60.16
N PRO A 34 10.43 -20.90 -60.10
CA PRO A 34 10.47 -19.70 -59.26
C PRO A 34 9.35 -18.68 -59.57
N LYS A 35 8.68 -18.79 -60.71
CA LYS A 35 7.66 -17.83 -61.16
C LYS A 35 6.25 -18.01 -60.56
N ARG A 36 5.99 -19.02 -59.71
CA ARG A 36 4.63 -19.33 -59.22
C ARG A 36 4.50 -19.54 -57.70
N PRO A 37 4.91 -18.58 -56.88
CA PRO A 37 4.84 -18.73 -55.44
C PRO A 37 3.40 -18.76 -54.88
N GLU A 38 2.40 -18.31 -55.67
CA GLU A 38 0.98 -18.38 -55.31
C GLU A 38 0.46 -19.82 -55.23
N LEU A 39 1.06 -20.76 -55.97
CA LEU A 39 0.69 -22.18 -55.91
C LEU A 39 1.11 -22.82 -54.57
N LEU A 40 2.28 -22.47 -54.06
CA LEU A 40 2.74 -22.89 -52.74
C LEU A 40 1.84 -22.33 -51.63
N SER A 41 1.54 -21.04 -51.68
CA SER A 41 0.63 -20.38 -50.74
C SER A 41 -0.74 -21.08 -50.68
N LYS A 42 -1.35 -21.39 -51.84
CA LYS A 42 -2.61 -22.15 -51.91
C LYS A 42 -2.47 -23.57 -51.36
N SER A 43 -1.37 -24.25 -51.66
CA SER A 43 -1.12 -25.62 -51.20
C SER A 43 -0.95 -25.70 -49.69
N LEU A 44 -0.19 -24.78 -49.09
CA LEU A 44 -0.04 -24.67 -47.63
C LEU A 44 -1.36 -24.36 -46.94
N SER A 45 -2.15 -23.43 -47.49
CA SER A 45 -3.47 -23.12 -46.95
C SER A 45 -4.43 -24.31 -47.02
N SER A 46 -4.34 -25.16 -48.05
CA SER A 46 -5.14 -26.39 -48.17
C SER A 46 -4.72 -27.44 -47.14
N VAL A 47 -3.42 -27.72 -47.06
CA VAL A 47 -2.82 -28.67 -46.10
C VAL A 47 -3.18 -28.34 -44.66
N GLN A 48 -3.14 -27.05 -44.30
CA GLN A 48 -3.46 -26.64 -42.96
C GLN A 48 -4.95 -26.70 -42.65
N LYS A 49 -5.83 -26.29 -43.57
CA LYS A 49 -7.29 -26.40 -43.39
C LYS A 49 -7.74 -27.84 -43.12
N ASN A 50 -6.98 -28.80 -43.66
CA ASN A 50 -7.24 -30.22 -43.48
C ASN A 50 -6.50 -30.82 -42.26
N HIS A 51 -5.82 -30.00 -41.45
CA HIS A 51 -5.01 -30.40 -40.29
C HIS A 51 -4.04 -31.57 -40.59
N THR A 52 -3.54 -31.64 -41.82
CA THR A 52 -2.81 -32.83 -42.31
C THR A 52 -1.41 -32.94 -41.72
N PHE A 53 -0.79 -31.80 -41.37
CA PHE A 53 0.57 -31.76 -40.79
C PHE A 53 0.59 -31.03 -39.44
N SER A 54 1.51 -31.47 -38.58
CA SER A 54 1.82 -30.80 -37.32
C SER A 54 2.47 -29.43 -37.54
N SER A 55 2.48 -28.59 -36.50
CA SER A 55 3.14 -27.28 -36.55
C SER A 55 4.64 -27.35 -36.80
N GLU A 56 5.30 -28.42 -36.35
CA GLU A 56 6.73 -28.68 -36.57
C GLU A 56 7.00 -29.08 -38.02
N GLN A 57 6.17 -29.95 -38.60
CA GLN A 57 6.24 -30.32 -40.01
C GLN A 57 6.00 -29.12 -40.93
N ILE A 58 5.04 -28.26 -40.61
CA ILE A 58 4.81 -27.03 -41.37
C ILE A 58 6.02 -26.09 -41.28
N GLN A 59 6.64 -25.94 -40.09
CA GLN A 59 7.87 -25.16 -39.94
C GLN A 59 9.02 -25.75 -40.76
N HIS A 60 9.23 -27.07 -40.70
CA HIS A 60 10.27 -27.77 -41.44
C HIS A 60 10.11 -27.57 -42.94
N LEU A 61 8.90 -27.80 -43.45
CA LEU A 61 8.55 -27.59 -44.86
C LEU A 61 8.83 -26.16 -45.32
N VAL A 62 8.37 -25.16 -44.57
CA VAL A 62 8.60 -23.75 -44.89
C VAL A 62 10.10 -23.44 -44.90
N THR A 63 10.85 -23.98 -43.94
CA THR A 63 12.31 -23.81 -43.85
C THR A 63 13.03 -24.42 -45.06
N SER A 64 12.73 -25.67 -45.39
CA SER A 64 13.31 -26.38 -46.54
C SER A 64 13.02 -25.67 -47.86
N VAL A 65 11.77 -25.21 -48.04
CA VAL A 65 11.38 -24.48 -49.24
C VAL A 65 12.11 -23.15 -49.35
N VAL A 66 12.17 -22.35 -48.27
CA VAL A 66 12.84 -21.05 -48.30
C VAL A 66 14.35 -21.19 -48.53
N ASN A 67 14.97 -22.21 -47.94
CA ASN A 67 16.41 -22.49 -48.13
C ASN A 67 16.75 -22.95 -49.54
N ALA A 68 15.82 -23.63 -50.23
CA ALA A 68 16.02 -24.12 -51.59
C ALA A 68 15.83 -23.05 -52.68
N LEU A 69 15.39 -21.85 -52.32
CA LEU A 69 15.17 -20.75 -53.25
C LEU A 69 16.48 -20.02 -53.61
N PRO A 70 16.69 -19.67 -54.89
CA PRO A 70 17.76 -18.75 -55.28
C PRO A 70 17.62 -17.40 -54.57
N GLN A 71 18.74 -16.80 -54.19
CA GLN A 71 18.74 -15.53 -53.43
C GLN A 71 17.96 -14.41 -54.16
N SER A 72 18.01 -14.38 -55.50
CA SER A 72 17.26 -13.42 -56.34
C SER A 72 15.74 -13.58 -56.28
N GLU A 73 15.23 -14.73 -55.85
CA GLU A 73 13.80 -15.06 -55.82
C GLU A 73 13.23 -15.11 -54.39
N LYS A 74 14.08 -15.21 -53.36
CA LYS A 74 13.64 -15.30 -51.95
C LYS A 74 12.65 -14.19 -51.57
N GLN A 75 12.90 -12.94 -51.96
CA GLN A 75 12.02 -11.82 -51.63
C GLN A 75 10.60 -12.03 -52.18
N ARG A 76 10.49 -12.42 -53.46
CA ARG A 76 9.21 -12.65 -54.12
C ARG A 76 8.43 -13.80 -53.48
N TRP A 77 9.12 -14.85 -53.06
CA TRP A 77 8.50 -16.00 -52.42
C TRP A 77 8.09 -15.74 -50.97
N ILE A 78 8.90 -15.02 -50.20
CA ILE A 78 8.53 -14.57 -48.85
C ILE A 78 7.25 -13.72 -48.93
N GLU A 79 7.17 -12.79 -49.88
CA GLU A 79 6.00 -11.93 -50.09
C GLU A 79 4.72 -12.71 -50.46
N ALA A 80 4.86 -13.82 -51.18
CA ALA A 80 3.75 -14.68 -51.53
C ALA A 80 3.33 -15.61 -50.37
N LEU A 81 4.30 -16.21 -49.68
CA LEU A 81 4.07 -16.99 -48.45
C LEU A 81 3.42 -16.15 -47.37
N ARG A 82 3.74 -14.86 -47.31
CA ARG A 82 3.10 -13.88 -46.44
C ARG A 82 1.59 -13.78 -46.64
N LYS A 83 1.08 -13.88 -47.86
CA LYS A 83 -0.39 -13.85 -48.07
C LYS A 83 -1.10 -15.01 -47.36
N SER A 84 -0.35 -16.02 -46.94
CA SER A 84 -0.80 -17.15 -46.13
C SER A 84 -0.30 -17.11 -44.67
N ILE A 85 0.45 -16.09 -44.24
CA ILE A 85 1.13 -16.05 -42.92
C ILE A 85 0.15 -16.16 -41.75
N SER A 86 -1.05 -15.58 -41.84
CA SER A 86 -2.04 -15.62 -40.75
C SER A 86 -2.48 -17.05 -40.39
N PHE A 87 -2.30 -17.99 -41.32
CA PHE A 87 -2.57 -19.40 -41.08
C PHE A 87 -1.35 -20.09 -40.46
N LEU A 88 -0.12 -19.68 -40.77
CA LEU A 88 1.06 -20.42 -40.32
C LEU A 88 1.22 -20.49 -38.79
N PRO A 89 1.66 -21.64 -38.25
CA PRO A 89 2.09 -21.77 -36.86
C PRO A 89 3.13 -20.70 -36.46
N SER A 90 3.18 -20.32 -35.19
CA SER A 90 4.03 -19.22 -34.69
C SER A 90 5.52 -19.42 -34.98
N ASN A 91 6.03 -20.64 -34.87
CA ASN A 91 7.39 -21.05 -35.21
C ASN A 91 7.70 -20.90 -36.71
N ALA A 92 6.77 -21.26 -37.60
CA ALA A 92 6.91 -21.08 -39.04
C ALA A 92 6.87 -19.59 -39.43
N ARG A 93 5.96 -18.82 -38.81
CA ARG A 93 5.91 -17.35 -38.96
C ARG A 93 7.22 -16.70 -38.53
N ALA A 94 7.77 -17.07 -37.38
CA ALA A 94 9.05 -16.56 -36.90
C ALA A 94 10.20 -16.87 -37.87
N HIS A 95 10.23 -18.08 -38.46
CA HIS A 95 11.25 -18.42 -39.45
C HIS A 95 11.13 -17.57 -40.73
N LEU A 96 9.91 -17.36 -41.25
CA LEU A 96 9.71 -16.47 -42.40
C LEU A 96 10.14 -15.04 -42.12
N LEU A 97 9.80 -14.53 -40.94
CA LEU A 97 10.23 -13.19 -40.52
C LEU A 97 11.75 -13.11 -40.42
N ARG A 98 12.45 -14.17 -39.98
CA ARG A 98 13.93 -14.21 -39.92
C ARG A 98 14.58 -14.18 -41.30
N GLU A 99 13.98 -14.84 -42.27
CA GLU A 99 14.49 -14.81 -43.64
C GLU A 99 14.12 -13.49 -44.33
N GLU A 100 12.96 -12.90 -44.00
CA GLU A 100 12.56 -11.58 -44.47
C GLU A 100 13.54 -10.49 -44.02
N SER A 101 13.90 -10.46 -42.74
CA SER A 101 14.87 -9.51 -42.20
C SER A 101 16.30 -9.69 -42.72
N LYS A 102 16.69 -10.89 -43.17
CA LYS A 102 17.98 -11.12 -43.84
C LYS A 102 17.99 -10.61 -45.28
N VAL A 103 16.85 -10.70 -45.97
CA VAL A 103 16.73 -10.32 -47.38
C VAL A 103 16.54 -8.81 -47.52
N ASP A 104 15.59 -8.23 -46.79
CA ASP A 104 15.28 -6.81 -46.82
C ASP A 104 14.69 -6.35 -45.47
N PRO A 105 15.53 -5.99 -44.48
CA PRO A 105 15.05 -5.55 -43.18
C PRO A 105 14.24 -4.23 -43.26
N LYS A 106 14.37 -3.43 -44.33
CA LYS A 106 13.56 -2.22 -44.52
C LYS A 106 12.11 -2.59 -44.88
N MET A 107 11.90 -3.65 -45.66
CA MET A 107 10.56 -4.15 -45.97
C MET A 107 9.81 -4.59 -44.70
N LEU A 108 10.51 -5.26 -43.77
CA LEU A 108 9.93 -5.65 -42.49
C LEU A 108 9.51 -4.43 -41.65
N LEU A 109 10.33 -3.37 -41.68
CA LEU A 109 10.08 -2.11 -40.99
C LEU A 109 8.87 -1.35 -41.55
N ASP A 110 8.78 -1.22 -42.88
CA ASP A 110 7.68 -0.50 -43.55
C ASP A 110 6.31 -1.16 -43.28
N ARG A 111 6.32 -2.44 -42.89
CA ARG A 111 5.13 -3.23 -42.61
C ARG A 111 4.70 -3.27 -41.16
N LEU A 112 5.54 -2.85 -40.21
CA LEU A 112 5.23 -2.97 -38.78
C LEU A 112 3.85 -2.42 -38.41
N GLU A 113 3.46 -1.29 -39.00
CA GLU A 113 2.17 -0.63 -38.72
C GLU A 113 0.95 -1.40 -39.24
N ALA A 114 1.16 -2.28 -40.23
CA ALA A 114 0.11 -3.12 -40.83
C ALA A 114 0.05 -4.53 -40.23
N MET A 115 0.95 -4.88 -39.31
CA MET A 115 0.98 -6.19 -38.67
C MET A 115 -0.05 -6.31 -37.54
N SER A 116 -0.57 -7.53 -37.35
CA SER A 116 -1.31 -7.86 -36.13
C SER A 116 -0.39 -7.81 -34.90
N VAL A 117 -0.96 -7.71 -33.70
CA VAL A 117 -0.18 -7.66 -32.44
C VAL A 117 0.74 -8.88 -32.29
N ASP A 118 0.23 -10.09 -32.61
CA ASP A 118 1.01 -11.33 -32.52
C ASP A 118 2.18 -11.35 -33.51
N GLU A 119 1.95 -10.87 -34.74
CA GLU A 119 3.00 -10.75 -35.75
C GLU A 119 4.04 -9.71 -35.38
N MET A 120 3.62 -8.55 -34.84
CA MET A 120 4.54 -7.54 -34.33
C MET A 120 5.41 -8.10 -33.20
N MET A 121 4.85 -8.91 -32.29
CA MET A 121 5.62 -9.56 -31.23
C MET A 121 6.65 -10.56 -31.77
N LEU A 122 6.26 -11.39 -32.75
CA LEU A 122 7.17 -12.33 -33.40
C LEU A 122 8.26 -11.60 -34.20
N ALA A 123 7.89 -10.59 -34.99
CA ALA A 123 8.82 -9.77 -35.76
C ALA A 123 9.82 -9.09 -34.82
N THR A 124 9.32 -8.54 -33.71
CA THR A 124 10.14 -7.97 -32.65
C THR A 124 11.15 -8.96 -32.09
N GLN A 125 10.72 -10.18 -31.77
CA GLN A 125 11.61 -11.23 -31.29
C GLN A 125 12.71 -11.54 -32.32
N VAL A 126 12.33 -11.69 -33.58
CA VAL A 126 13.23 -12.01 -34.69
C VAL A 126 14.27 -10.92 -34.91
N ILE A 127 13.85 -9.66 -34.96
CA ILE A 127 14.74 -8.50 -35.11
C ILE A 127 15.72 -8.45 -33.93
N CYS A 128 15.28 -8.76 -32.71
CA CYS A 128 16.17 -8.83 -31.55
C CYS A 128 17.18 -9.98 -31.65
N GLU A 129 16.78 -11.13 -32.20
CA GLU A 129 17.66 -12.29 -32.43
C GLU A 129 18.73 -12.01 -33.49
N GLN A 130 18.44 -11.13 -34.45
CA GLN A 130 19.30 -10.80 -35.59
C GLN A 130 19.84 -9.37 -35.54
N ALA A 131 19.80 -8.71 -34.38
CA ALA A 131 20.20 -7.31 -34.27
C ALA A 131 21.62 -7.07 -34.81
N GLU A 132 22.53 -8.05 -34.64
CA GLU A 132 23.91 -8.01 -35.14
C GLU A 132 24.03 -8.01 -36.68
N GLU A 133 22.98 -8.39 -37.41
CA GLU A 133 22.95 -8.43 -38.88
C GLU A 133 22.18 -7.24 -39.48
N ILE A 134 21.44 -6.47 -38.68
CA ILE A 134 20.59 -5.37 -39.14
C ILE A 134 21.34 -4.04 -39.05
N PRO A 135 21.40 -3.22 -40.10
CA PRO A 135 21.99 -1.89 -40.05
C PRO A 135 21.41 -1.02 -38.92
N SER A 136 22.27 -0.30 -38.19
CA SER A 136 21.91 0.54 -37.04
C SER A 136 20.78 1.53 -37.33
N GLU A 137 20.75 2.13 -38.53
CA GLU A 137 19.71 3.07 -38.94
C GLU A 137 18.32 2.41 -39.02
N LEU A 138 18.23 1.16 -39.51
CA LEU A 138 16.97 0.42 -39.55
C LEU A 138 16.56 0.00 -38.14
N LEU A 139 17.51 -0.45 -37.31
CA LEU A 139 17.26 -0.76 -35.91
C LEU A 139 16.66 0.44 -35.15
N PHE A 140 17.15 1.65 -35.44
CA PHE A 140 16.59 2.89 -34.88
C PHE A 140 15.16 3.16 -35.34
N GLN A 141 14.86 2.96 -36.62
CA GLN A 141 13.50 3.13 -37.12
C GLN A 141 12.54 2.07 -36.52
N PHE A 142 12.99 0.84 -36.29
CA PHE A 142 12.21 -0.19 -35.57
C PHE A 142 11.84 0.25 -34.15
N LEU A 143 12.77 0.85 -33.42
CA LEU A 143 12.53 1.38 -32.07
C LEU A 143 11.52 2.52 -32.05
N LYS A 144 11.55 3.39 -33.06
CA LYS A 144 10.61 4.52 -33.17
C LYS A 144 9.20 4.08 -33.52
N LYS A 145 9.05 3.06 -34.37
CA LYS A 145 7.75 2.62 -34.89
C LYS A 145 7.03 1.58 -34.02
N SER A 146 7.71 0.90 -33.10
CA SER A 146 7.11 -0.23 -32.36
C SER A 146 7.27 -0.13 -30.84
N ASP A 147 6.16 0.15 -30.15
CA ASP A 147 6.05 0.04 -28.70
C ASP A 147 6.31 -1.38 -28.19
N TYR A 148 5.90 -2.38 -28.96
CA TYR A 148 6.15 -3.79 -28.65
C TYR A 148 7.63 -4.13 -28.70
N PHE A 149 8.36 -3.55 -29.67
CA PHE A 149 9.81 -3.70 -29.77
C PHE A 149 10.50 -3.14 -28.51
N ARG A 150 10.10 -1.94 -28.09
CA ARG A 150 10.57 -1.34 -26.83
C ARG A 150 10.29 -2.24 -25.64
N LYS A 151 9.07 -2.79 -25.52
CA LYS A 151 8.66 -3.65 -24.40
C LYS A 151 9.41 -4.99 -24.36
N TYR A 152 9.53 -5.67 -25.50
CA TYR A 152 10.18 -6.99 -25.57
C TYR A 152 11.68 -6.90 -25.27
N LEU A 153 12.36 -5.85 -25.78
CA LEU A 153 13.75 -5.57 -25.46
C LEU A 153 13.98 -5.44 -23.95
N CYS A 154 13.03 -4.89 -23.20
CA CYS A 154 13.13 -4.77 -21.74
C CYS A 154 13.19 -6.11 -21.01
N GLU A 155 12.55 -7.15 -21.56
CA GLU A 155 12.17 -8.34 -20.80
C GLU A 155 13.08 -9.54 -21.07
N LYS A 156 13.54 -9.76 -22.31
CA LYS A 156 14.19 -11.04 -22.67
C LYS A 156 15.57 -10.97 -23.32
N LYS A 157 15.95 -9.84 -23.93
CA LYS A 157 17.15 -9.78 -24.81
C LYS A 157 17.95 -8.46 -24.70
N PHE A 158 17.75 -7.67 -23.65
CA PHE A 158 18.40 -6.35 -23.51
C PHE A 158 19.93 -6.44 -23.64
N ASP A 159 20.57 -7.47 -23.07
CA ASP A 159 22.03 -7.63 -23.10
C ASP A 159 22.60 -7.87 -24.50
N ALA A 160 21.91 -8.65 -25.34
CA ALA A 160 22.33 -8.91 -26.71
C ALA A 160 22.19 -7.64 -27.55
N PHE A 161 21.05 -6.96 -27.43
CA PHE A 161 20.80 -5.69 -28.09
C PHE A 161 21.83 -4.61 -27.68
N LEU A 162 22.19 -4.53 -26.39
CA LEU A 162 23.24 -3.63 -25.91
C LEU A 162 24.58 -3.90 -26.59
N ASN A 163 24.98 -5.16 -26.69
CA ASN A 163 26.25 -5.52 -27.32
C ASN A 163 26.26 -5.14 -28.80
N THR A 164 25.16 -5.36 -29.52
CA THR A 164 24.99 -4.92 -30.91
C THR A 164 25.14 -3.40 -31.03
N VAL A 165 24.36 -2.63 -30.27
CA VAL A 165 24.36 -1.16 -30.31
C VAL A 165 25.75 -0.60 -29.99
N ASN A 166 26.44 -1.18 -29.01
CA ASN A 166 27.80 -0.77 -28.67
C ASN A 166 28.83 -1.07 -29.76
N THR A 167 28.64 -2.16 -30.51
CA THR A 167 29.57 -2.60 -31.55
C THR A 167 29.36 -1.85 -32.87
N GLN A 168 28.10 -1.57 -33.22
CA GLN A 168 27.75 -1.03 -34.53
C GLN A 168 27.53 0.48 -34.55
N CYS A 169 27.11 1.08 -33.43
CA CYS A 169 26.74 2.49 -33.39
C CYS A 169 27.88 3.35 -32.86
N ASN A 170 28.04 4.55 -33.44
CA ASN A 170 28.89 5.58 -32.88
C ASN A 170 28.28 6.16 -31.58
N PRO A 171 29.03 6.89 -30.73
CA PRO A 171 28.53 7.38 -29.45
C PRO A 171 27.25 8.25 -29.52
N GLU A 172 27.06 9.01 -30.60
CA GLU A 172 25.87 9.85 -30.79
C GLU A 172 24.64 9.03 -31.15
N GLU A 173 24.78 8.06 -32.04
CA GLU A 173 23.73 7.09 -32.37
C GLU A 173 23.31 6.28 -31.14
N ARG A 174 24.27 5.83 -30.32
CA ARG A 174 23.97 5.12 -29.07
C ARG A 174 23.10 5.98 -28.15
N TYR A 175 23.47 7.24 -27.95
CA TYR A 175 22.67 8.14 -27.11
C TYR A 175 21.24 8.30 -27.65
N ASN A 176 21.09 8.57 -28.95
CA ASN A 176 19.77 8.76 -29.56
C ASN A 176 18.90 7.50 -29.45
N ILE A 177 19.50 6.32 -29.67
CA ILE A 177 18.85 5.02 -29.47
C ILE A 177 18.38 4.90 -28.01
N PHE A 178 19.27 5.03 -27.03
CA PHE A 178 18.87 4.86 -25.63
C PHE A 178 17.89 5.92 -25.13
N HIS A 179 17.98 7.15 -25.65
CA HIS A 179 17.02 8.21 -25.37
C HIS A 179 15.60 7.80 -25.81
N GLU A 180 15.44 7.30 -27.03
CA GLU A 180 14.13 6.84 -27.52
C GLU A 180 13.59 5.62 -26.76
N ILE A 181 14.47 4.67 -26.40
CA ILE A 181 14.06 3.48 -25.66
C ILE A 181 13.76 3.81 -24.20
N SER A 182 14.43 4.80 -23.61
CA SER A 182 14.17 5.23 -22.23
C SER A 182 12.71 5.64 -21.99
N MET A 183 12.03 6.08 -23.05
CA MET A 183 10.60 6.39 -23.06
C MET A 183 9.70 5.14 -23.08
N GLY A 184 10.25 3.92 -23.05
CA GLY A 184 9.52 2.66 -22.96
C GLY A 184 10.13 1.63 -22.00
N LEU A 185 11.38 1.82 -21.57
CA LEU A 185 12.09 0.84 -20.76
C LEU A 185 11.44 0.61 -19.38
N LYS A 186 11.38 -0.67 -18.97
CA LYS A 186 11.24 -0.99 -17.55
C LYS A 186 12.45 -0.39 -16.83
N PRO A 187 12.22 0.42 -15.80
CA PRO A 187 13.32 1.17 -15.20
C PRO A 187 14.45 0.24 -14.68
N ASP A 188 14.11 -0.91 -14.09
CA ASP A 188 15.10 -1.87 -13.55
C ASP A 188 16.09 -2.43 -14.59
N SER A 189 15.66 -2.64 -15.84
CA SER A 189 16.52 -3.18 -16.89
C SER A 189 17.56 -2.15 -17.35
N LEU A 190 17.18 -0.87 -17.38
CA LEU A 190 18.09 0.21 -17.72
C LEU A 190 19.09 0.48 -16.58
N ALA A 191 18.61 0.57 -15.33
CA ALA A 191 19.48 0.83 -14.17
C ALA A 191 20.63 -0.19 -14.07
N ARG A 192 20.34 -1.48 -14.29
CA ARG A 192 21.33 -2.55 -14.25
C ARG A 192 22.41 -2.43 -15.34
N ASN A 193 22.08 -1.77 -16.45
CA ASN A 193 22.90 -1.77 -17.66
C ASN A 193 23.42 -0.39 -18.05
N ILE A 194 23.15 0.64 -17.27
CA ILE A 194 23.52 2.01 -17.60
C ILE A 194 25.03 2.19 -17.82
N HIS A 195 25.83 1.43 -17.08
CA HIS A 195 27.29 1.41 -17.20
C HIS A 195 27.79 0.76 -18.50
N ARG A 196 26.92 0.01 -19.20
CA ARG A 196 27.21 -0.68 -20.46
C ARG A 196 26.77 0.11 -21.68
N LEU A 197 26.13 1.28 -21.54
CA LEU A 197 25.61 2.04 -22.70
C LEU A 197 26.71 2.66 -23.57
N GLY A 198 27.95 2.70 -23.08
CA GLY A 198 29.07 3.27 -23.83
C GLY A 198 28.89 4.76 -24.17
N ILE A 199 28.11 5.50 -23.38
CA ILE A 199 27.91 6.95 -23.50
C ILE A 199 29.04 7.64 -22.72
N GLU A 200 29.99 8.23 -23.43
CA GLU A 200 31.15 8.92 -22.84
C GLU A 200 30.84 10.37 -22.42
N ASP A 201 29.86 10.99 -23.08
CA ASP A 201 29.39 12.33 -22.74
C ASP A 201 28.54 12.27 -21.45
N GLU A 202 29.13 12.73 -20.36
CA GLU A 202 28.50 12.73 -19.04
C GLU A 202 27.21 13.55 -18.99
N THR A 203 27.08 14.61 -19.81
CA THR A 203 25.87 15.45 -19.88
C THR A 203 24.73 14.69 -20.54
N LYS A 204 25.02 14.00 -21.65
CA LYS A 204 24.06 13.13 -22.32
C LYS A 204 23.65 11.96 -21.42
N LEU A 205 24.60 11.35 -20.72
CA LEU A 205 24.32 10.28 -19.76
C LEU A 205 23.42 10.77 -18.63
N ALA A 206 23.67 11.97 -18.10
CA ALA A 206 22.82 12.59 -17.08
C ALA A 206 21.41 12.86 -17.60
N GLN A 207 21.26 13.46 -18.77
CA GLN A 207 19.96 13.69 -19.38
C GLN A 207 19.18 12.39 -19.58
N LEU A 208 19.86 11.32 -20.00
CA LEU A 208 19.26 10.00 -20.12
C LEU A 208 18.77 9.49 -18.76
N ILE A 209 19.61 9.51 -17.72
CA ILE A 209 19.23 9.13 -16.34
C ILE A 209 17.96 9.87 -15.94
N MET A 210 17.94 11.19 -16.13
CA MET A 210 16.88 12.09 -15.73
C MET A 210 15.55 11.80 -16.43
N ASN A 211 15.59 11.50 -17.73
CA ASN A 211 14.40 11.14 -18.50
C ASN A 211 13.80 9.80 -18.04
N CYS A 212 14.64 8.91 -17.53
CA CYS A 212 14.21 7.58 -17.07
C CYS A 212 13.53 7.61 -15.70
N LEU A 213 13.70 8.70 -14.94
CA LEU A 213 13.12 8.91 -13.60
C LEU A 213 11.60 9.11 -13.65
N ARG A 214 10.83 8.16 -14.19
CA ARG A 214 9.35 8.14 -14.23
C ARG A 214 8.73 8.07 -12.84
N PRO A 215 7.49 8.57 -12.61
CA PRO A 215 6.84 8.75 -11.30
C PRO A 215 6.81 7.54 -10.34
N ASN A 216 7.14 6.34 -10.81
CA ASN A 216 7.14 5.12 -10.01
C ASN A 216 8.52 4.96 -9.32
N GLY A 217 8.61 5.32 -8.04
CA GLY A 217 9.85 5.40 -7.26
C GLY A 217 10.75 4.15 -7.20
N CYS A 218 10.29 2.98 -7.66
CA CYS A 218 11.09 1.75 -7.74
C CYS A 218 12.41 1.92 -8.52
N PHE A 219 12.42 2.80 -9.54
CA PHE A 219 13.61 3.02 -10.36
C PHE A 219 14.74 3.76 -9.64
N ALA A 220 14.39 4.72 -8.77
CA ALA A 220 15.38 5.54 -8.08
C ALA A 220 16.33 4.65 -7.26
N ASN A 221 15.76 3.70 -6.52
CA ASN A 221 16.50 2.72 -5.73
C ASN A 221 17.49 1.91 -6.57
N LYS A 222 17.10 1.49 -7.78
CA LYS A 222 17.99 0.72 -8.67
C LYS A 222 19.10 1.55 -9.30
N ILE A 223 18.84 2.83 -9.61
CA ILE A 223 19.91 3.76 -10.01
C ILE A 223 20.90 3.90 -8.87
N PHE A 224 20.42 4.12 -7.64
CA PHE A 224 21.29 4.22 -6.47
C PHE A 224 22.08 2.93 -6.22
N ASP A 225 21.45 1.75 -6.28
CA ASP A 225 22.12 0.44 -6.14
C ASP A 225 23.28 0.25 -7.14
N ASN A 226 23.21 0.89 -8.31
CA ASN A 226 24.20 0.75 -9.38
C ASN A 226 25.03 2.02 -9.59
N PHE A 227 24.93 3.01 -8.71
CA PHE A 227 25.49 4.32 -8.94
C PHE A 227 27.02 4.30 -9.04
N ASP A 228 27.69 3.47 -8.25
CA ASP A 228 29.14 3.25 -8.32
C ASP A 228 29.63 2.72 -9.68
N ARG A 229 28.71 2.17 -10.49
CA ARG A 229 29.00 1.70 -11.85
C ARG A 229 28.81 2.80 -12.90
N ILE A 230 28.16 3.91 -12.55
CA ILE A 230 27.93 5.06 -13.43
C ILE A 230 29.22 5.89 -13.49
N LYS A 231 29.86 5.95 -14.66
CA LYS A 231 31.14 6.65 -14.85
C LYS A 231 30.99 8.18 -15.02
N ILE A 232 30.21 8.85 -14.16
CA ILE A 232 30.14 10.32 -14.15
C ILE A 232 31.19 10.85 -13.17
N LYS A 233 32.25 11.47 -13.70
CA LYS A 233 33.34 12.06 -12.91
C LYS A 233 33.07 13.52 -12.57
N ASN A 234 32.30 14.22 -13.40
CA ASN A 234 31.94 15.61 -13.17
C ASN A 234 30.97 15.74 -12.00
N LYS A 235 31.47 16.29 -10.90
CA LYS A 235 30.71 16.49 -9.66
C LYS A 235 29.55 17.48 -9.80
N ASP A 236 29.55 18.37 -10.80
CA ASP A 236 28.42 19.27 -11.06
C ASP A 236 27.25 18.52 -11.70
N ILE A 237 27.54 17.68 -12.69
CA ILE A 237 26.55 16.82 -13.35
C ILE A 237 25.95 15.83 -12.34
N LEU A 238 26.81 15.21 -11.52
CA LEU A 238 26.38 14.29 -10.47
C LEU A 238 25.40 14.95 -9.49
N PHE A 239 25.71 16.20 -9.12
CA PHE A 239 24.89 17.00 -8.23
C PHE A 239 23.54 17.35 -8.86
N GLU A 240 23.50 17.68 -10.14
CA GLU A 240 22.24 17.94 -10.85
C GLU A 240 21.32 16.71 -10.85
N ILE A 241 21.85 15.53 -11.14
CA ILE A 241 21.11 14.26 -11.07
C ILE A 241 20.54 14.06 -9.67
N PHE A 242 21.37 14.23 -8.64
CA PHE A 242 20.93 14.06 -7.26
C PHE A 242 19.91 15.10 -6.82
N GLN A 243 20.02 16.34 -7.28
CA GLN A 243 19.03 17.37 -6.99
C GLN A 243 17.67 17.00 -7.55
N HIS A 244 17.63 16.44 -8.75
CA HIS A 244 16.37 16.02 -9.36
C HIS A 244 15.77 14.79 -8.68
N LEU A 245 16.60 13.81 -8.35
CA LEU A 245 16.21 12.65 -7.55
C LEU A 245 15.64 13.07 -6.19
N ALA A 246 16.33 13.98 -5.50
CA ALA A 246 15.88 14.55 -4.23
C ALA A 246 14.54 15.29 -4.35
N LYS A 247 14.31 16.00 -5.45
CA LYS A 247 13.04 16.71 -5.69
C LYS A 247 11.87 15.75 -5.95
N LYS A 248 12.13 14.67 -6.70
CA LYS A 248 11.08 13.77 -7.20
C LYS A 248 10.82 12.58 -6.28
N TYR A 249 11.87 12.06 -5.65
CA TYR A 249 11.85 10.89 -4.76
C TYR A 249 12.63 11.18 -3.47
N PRO A 250 12.19 12.15 -2.65
CA PRO A 250 12.94 12.57 -1.48
C PRO A 250 13.13 11.45 -0.44
N TYR A 251 12.20 10.49 -0.37
CA TYR A 251 12.35 9.35 0.54
C TYR A 251 13.49 8.43 0.09
N ASP A 252 13.48 7.99 -1.17
CA ASP A 252 14.52 7.12 -1.72
C ASP A 252 15.89 7.83 -1.68
N ALA A 253 15.96 9.10 -2.09
CA ALA A 253 17.19 9.90 -2.02
C ALA A 253 17.77 10.01 -0.60
N SER A 254 16.93 9.91 0.43
CA SER A 254 17.41 9.93 1.81
C SER A 254 18.04 8.62 2.27
N VAL A 255 17.62 7.48 1.72
CA VAL A 255 18.17 6.16 2.02
C VAL A 255 19.60 6.03 1.48
N TYR A 256 19.87 6.65 0.33
CA TYR A 256 21.17 6.60 -0.35
C TYR A 256 22.03 7.84 -0.15
N PHE A 257 21.75 8.63 0.90
CA PHE A 257 22.48 9.88 1.15
C PHE A 257 24.00 9.69 1.26
N GLU A 258 24.45 8.54 1.78
CA GLU A 258 25.87 8.17 1.87
C GLU A 258 26.56 8.10 0.49
N GLN A 259 25.83 7.76 -0.58
CA GLN A 259 26.39 7.74 -1.94
C GLN A 259 26.72 9.15 -2.46
N PHE A 260 26.21 10.20 -1.80
CA PHE A 260 26.55 11.58 -2.09
C PHE A 260 27.88 12.00 -1.48
N SER A 261 28.56 11.13 -0.71
CA SER A 261 29.84 11.40 -0.04
C SER A 261 30.96 11.85 -1.01
N SER A 262 30.83 11.54 -2.31
CA SER A 262 31.76 11.97 -3.37
C SER A 262 31.64 13.46 -3.75
N LEU A 263 30.50 14.10 -3.47
CA LEU A 263 30.28 15.53 -3.65
C LEU A 263 31.07 16.36 -2.63
N ASP A 264 31.26 17.64 -2.89
CA ASP A 264 31.77 18.54 -1.86
C ASP A 264 30.70 18.80 -0.76
N PRO A 265 31.12 19.17 0.46
CA PRO A 265 30.21 19.37 1.59
C PRO A 265 29.10 20.40 1.34
N ILE A 266 29.35 21.42 0.50
CA ILE A 266 28.36 22.46 0.21
C ILE A 266 27.22 21.85 -0.63
N LYS A 267 27.56 21.09 -1.67
CA LYS A 267 26.57 20.38 -2.49
C LYS A 267 25.79 19.33 -1.68
N GLN A 268 26.45 18.59 -0.81
CA GLN A 268 25.78 17.64 0.09
C GLN A 268 24.76 18.34 1.00
N ALA A 269 25.12 19.50 1.56
CA ALA A 269 24.20 20.30 2.37
C ALA A 269 23.00 20.81 1.58
N VAL A 270 23.20 21.25 0.33
CA VAL A 270 22.11 21.66 -0.56
C VAL A 270 21.18 20.47 -0.87
N LEU A 271 21.72 19.28 -1.11
CA LEU A 271 20.90 18.07 -1.31
C LEU A 271 20.11 17.72 -0.06
N ALA A 272 20.75 17.68 1.10
CA ALA A 272 20.08 17.40 2.36
C ALA A 272 18.91 18.37 2.59
N ARG A 273 19.10 19.66 2.28
CA ARG A 273 18.04 20.67 2.32
C ARG A 273 16.88 20.36 1.40
N ILE A 274 17.13 19.96 0.16
CA ILE A 274 16.08 19.61 -0.82
C ILE A 274 15.32 18.37 -0.34
N ILE A 275 16.03 17.30 0.00
CA ILE A 275 15.46 16.03 0.48
C ILE A 275 14.57 16.26 1.71
N LEU A 276 15.04 17.10 2.65
CA LEU A 276 14.31 17.46 3.85
C LEU A 276 13.05 18.24 3.51
N LYS A 277 13.17 19.30 2.72
CA LYS A 277 12.04 20.14 2.29
C LYS A 277 10.94 19.32 1.63
N GLU A 278 11.30 18.40 0.74
CA GLU A 278 10.32 17.61 0.00
C GLU A 278 9.74 16.45 0.83
N ASN A 279 10.51 15.81 1.72
CA ASN A 279 9.95 14.82 2.66
C ASN A 279 8.96 15.43 3.65
N ILE A 280 9.22 16.68 4.11
CA ILE A 280 8.28 17.43 4.97
C ILE A 280 6.93 17.60 4.27
N LYS A 281 6.93 18.00 2.99
CA LYS A 281 5.69 18.14 2.21
C LYS A 281 4.90 16.83 2.10
N LEU A 282 5.60 15.70 2.07
CA LEU A 282 4.99 14.37 1.97
C LEU A 282 4.58 13.78 3.33
N GLY A 283 4.86 14.46 4.45
CA GLY A 283 4.55 13.96 5.80
C GLY A 283 5.25 12.65 6.15
N LYS A 284 6.43 12.37 5.56
CA LYS A 284 7.18 11.13 5.78
C LYS A 284 8.12 11.23 6.98
N ASP A 285 8.30 10.10 7.68
CA ASP A 285 9.13 9.96 8.87
C ASP A 285 10.63 9.86 8.52
N PHE A 286 11.50 10.47 9.33
CA PHE A 286 12.95 10.57 9.13
C PHE A 286 13.75 9.40 9.73
N ASN A 287 13.09 8.46 10.41
CA ASN A 287 13.72 7.34 11.14
C ASN A 287 14.66 6.42 10.32
N ARG A 288 14.79 6.59 8.99
CA ARG A 288 15.67 5.79 8.12
C ARG A 288 16.83 6.53 7.45
N TRP A 289 16.99 7.83 7.69
CA TRP A 289 18.10 8.64 7.18
C TRP A 289 19.45 8.26 7.82
N LYS A 290 20.34 7.62 7.07
CA LYS A 290 21.75 7.49 7.49
C LYS A 290 22.53 8.72 7.05
N ILE A 291 22.54 9.77 7.86
CA ILE A 291 23.42 10.92 7.65
C ILE A 291 24.67 10.74 8.49
N GLU A 292 25.85 10.83 7.88
CA GLU A 292 27.09 10.88 8.65
C GLU A 292 27.13 12.10 9.59
N PRO A 293 27.61 11.95 10.85
CA PRO A 293 27.57 13.00 11.85
C PRO A 293 28.14 14.36 11.45
N ARG A 294 29.13 14.38 10.55
CA ARG A 294 29.78 15.60 10.05
C ARG A 294 28.84 16.54 9.28
N PHE A 295 27.69 16.06 8.79
CA PHE A 295 26.74 16.89 8.00
C PHE A 295 25.62 17.50 8.83
N TYR A 296 25.42 17.03 10.07
CA TYR A 296 24.40 17.58 10.96
C TYR A 296 24.49 19.10 11.18
N PRO A 297 25.67 19.75 11.30
CA PRO A 297 25.74 21.19 11.53
C PRO A 297 25.02 22.01 10.45
N GLU A 298 25.25 21.68 9.18
CA GLU A 298 24.71 22.45 8.07
C GLU A 298 23.22 22.16 7.82
N ILE A 299 22.79 20.91 8.06
CA ILE A 299 21.38 20.51 8.05
C ILE A 299 20.62 21.25 9.15
N CYS A 300 21.16 21.30 10.36
CA CYS A 300 20.57 22.03 11.48
C CYS A 300 20.52 23.53 11.21
N ARG A 301 21.60 24.16 10.69
CA ARG A 301 21.60 25.58 10.31
C ARG A 301 20.50 25.89 9.27
N THR A 302 20.30 24.99 8.33
CA THR A 302 19.25 25.12 7.30
C THR A 302 17.84 24.99 7.90
N LEU A 303 17.62 23.99 8.75
CA LEU A 303 16.36 23.80 9.48
C LEU A 303 16.01 25.03 10.33
N ILE A 304 16.98 25.55 11.08
CA ILE A 304 16.83 26.76 11.90
C ILE A 304 16.38 27.97 11.06
N LYS A 305 16.90 28.11 9.83
CA LYS A 305 16.53 29.22 8.92
C LYS A 305 15.12 29.12 8.33
N HIS A 306 14.52 27.92 8.31
CA HIS A 306 13.25 27.69 7.62
C HIS A 306 12.08 27.34 8.55
N ASP A 307 12.31 26.48 9.54
CA ASP A 307 11.29 26.06 10.51
C ASP A 307 11.92 25.39 11.74
N ILE A 308 11.87 26.07 12.89
CA ILE A 308 12.38 25.57 14.18
C ILE A 308 11.63 24.31 14.65
N SER A 309 10.37 24.12 14.27
CA SER A 309 9.59 22.94 14.69
C SER A 309 10.01 21.65 14.00
N GLU A 310 10.57 21.75 12.78
CA GLU A 310 11.11 20.61 12.03
C GLU A 310 12.50 20.22 12.53
N LEU A 311 13.25 21.18 13.08
CA LEU A 311 14.46 20.89 13.85
C LEU A 311 14.15 20.02 15.08
N GLU A 312 13.04 20.27 15.78
CA GLU A 312 12.64 19.46 16.94
C GLU A 312 12.35 18.00 16.55
N ARG A 313 11.73 17.76 15.38
CA ARG A 313 11.52 16.41 14.83
C ARG A 313 12.83 15.73 14.43
N PHE A 314 13.70 16.44 13.72
CA PHE A 314 15.01 15.92 13.32
C PHE A 314 15.91 15.59 14.53
N ASN A 315 15.88 16.44 15.56
CA ASN A 315 16.68 16.35 16.77
C ASN A 315 16.20 15.23 17.71
N ASN A 316 14.90 14.93 17.74
CA ASN A 316 14.36 13.77 18.47
C ASN A 316 14.79 12.42 17.89
N ILE A 317 15.18 12.36 16.61
CA ILE A 317 15.47 11.11 15.90
C ILE A 317 16.97 10.82 15.82
N TYR A 318 17.84 11.81 15.56
CA TYR A 318 19.26 11.56 15.26
C TYR A 318 20.27 12.05 16.28
N LEU A 319 19.86 12.91 17.21
CA LEU A 319 20.80 13.66 18.04
C LEU A 319 20.80 13.17 19.49
N GLN A 320 21.14 11.89 19.65
CA GLN A 320 21.59 11.36 20.93
C GLN A 320 23.13 11.46 21.01
N HIS A 321 23.59 12.39 21.85
CA HIS A 321 24.96 12.50 22.40
C HIS A 321 26.12 12.89 21.46
N GLU A 322 26.27 12.30 20.26
CA GLU A 322 27.49 12.41 19.44
C GLU A 322 27.69 13.80 18.79
N TYR A 323 26.64 14.38 18.22
CA TYR A 323 26.69 15.69 17.56
C TYR A 323 26.95 16.84 18.53
N THR A 324 26.35 16.80 19.72
CA THR A 324 26.62 17.80 20.77
C THR A 324 28.09 17.75 21.16
N ARG A 325 28.70 16.56 21.26
CA ARG A 325 30.15 16.42 21.47
C ARG A 325 30.97 17.00 20.33
N GLN A 326 30.65 16.66 19.08
CA GLN A 326 31.41 17.14 17.92
C GLN A 326 31.30 18.65 17.73
N LEU A 327 30.11 19.24 17.87
CA LEU A 327 29.91 20.69 17.74
C LEU A 327 30.65 21.46 18.85
N LEU A 328 30.63 20.97 20.09
CA LEU A 328 31.32 21.58 21.23
C LEU A 328 32.84 21.46 21.11
N LYS A 329 33.34 20.33 20.59
CA LYS A 329 34.75 20.09 20.34
C LYS A 329 35.30 20.94 19.19
N HIS A 330 34.56 21.03 18.07
CA HIS A 330 35.05 21.70 16.87
C HIS A 330 34.86 23.23 16.88
N GLU A 331 33.77 23.75 17.45
CA GLU A 331 33.48 25.19 17.40
C GLU A 331 33.78 25.93 18.71
N LEU A 332 33.89 25.24 19.85
CA LEU A 332 34.13 25.87 21.15
C LEU A 332 35.41 25.37 21.85
N ASP A 333 36.18 24.51 21.19
CA ASP A 333 37.45 23.92 21.69
C ASP A 333 37.31 23.27 23.08
N MET A 334 36.15 22.66 23.35
CA MET A 334 35.84 22.04 24.64
C MET A 334 36.12 20.53 24.58
N ASN A 335 36.81 19.99 25.60
CA ASN A 335 37.03 18.55 25.70
C ASN A 335 35.77 17.80 26.19
N ASP A 336 35.68 16.50 25.95
CA ASP A 336 34.50 15.67 26.29
C ASP A 336 34.20 15.61 27.80
N ASN A 337 35.17 15.99 28.64
CA ASN A 337 35.05 16.02 30.10
C ASN A 337 34.69 17.41 30.63
N ASP A 338 34.52 18.43 29.77
CA ASP A 338 34.16 19.76 30.24
C ASP A 338 32.75 19.71 30.88
N PRO A 339 32.57 20.21 32.10
CA PRO A 339 31.28 20.18 32.79
C PRO A 339 30.12 20.75 31.96
N LEU A 340 30.37 21.75 31.12
CA LEU A 340 29.38 22.33 30.21
C LEU A 340 28.94 21.33 29.14
N VAL A 341 29.90 20.57 28.59
CA VAL A 341 29.68 19.50 27.60
C VAL A 341 28.86 18.39 28.24
N VAL A 342 29.24 17.95 29.43
CA VAL A 342 28.51 16.93 30.20
C VAL A 342 27.07 17.39 30.51
N CYS A 343 26.87 18.67 30.85
CA CYS A 343 25.56 19.24 31.13
C CYS A 343 24.67 19.30 29.89
N LEU A 344 25.18 19.84 28.77
CA LEU A 344 24.46 19.90 27.51
C LEU A 344 24.06 18.50 27.02
N ILE A 345 24.96 17.54 27.15
CA ILE A 345 24.71 16.14 26.81
C ILE A 345 23.60 15.53 27.70
N LYS A 346 23.58 15.86 28.99
CA LYS A 346 22.57 15.37 29.94
C LYS A 346 21.21 16.07 29.82
N MET A 347 21.09 17.19 29.10
CA MET A 347 19.80 17.84 28.85
C MET A 347 18.91 16.95 27.99
N ARG A 348 17.80 16.45 28.55
CA ARG A 348 16.84 15.62 27.81
C ARG A 348 16.01 16.40 26.78
N ASN A 349 15.88 17.72 26.94
CA ASN A 349 15.13 18.58 26.03
C ASN A 349 16.04 19.14 24.93
N PRO A 350 15.84 18.78 23.65
CA PRO A 350 16.71 19.20 22.56
C PRO A 350 16.62 20.70 22.25
N ARG A 351 15.46 21.32 22.49
CA ARG A 351 15.26 22.77 22.31
C ARG A 351 16.04 23.57 23.35
N ALA A 352 15.98 23.15 24.62
CA ALA A 352 16.77 23.77 25.70
C ALA A 352 18.28 23.64 25.43
N ARG A 353 18.71 22.47 24.92
CA ARG A 353 20.11 22.22 24.54
C ARG A 353 20.59 23.14 23.42
N LEU A 354 19.77 23.36 22.38
CA LEU A 354 20.11 24.27 21.27
C LEU A 354 20.07 25.74 21.68
N LEU A 355 19.09 26.14 22.49
CA LEU A 355 19.02 27.50 23.02
C LEU A 355 20.26 27.80 23.87
N ALA A 356 20.66 26.85 24.71
CA ALA A 356 21.87 26.96 25.52
C ALA A 356 23.12 27.09 24.63
N LEU A 357 23.24 26.29 23.57
CA LEU A 357 24.35 26.39 22.60
C LEU A 357 24.40 27.75 21.88
N ASP A 358 23.26 28.27 21.42
CA ASP A 358 23.19 29.59 20.76
C ASP A 358 23.54 30.72 21.73
N LEU A 359 23.08 30.64 22.98
CA LEU A 359 23.44 31.60 24.03
C LEU A 359 24.93 31.53 24.38
N ILE A 360 25.51 30.33 24.51
CA ILE A 360 26.95 30.16 24.75
C ILE A 360 27.77 30.82 23.63
N LYS A 361 27.39 30.60 22.36
CA LYS A 361 28.05 31.23 21.20
C LYS A 361 27.91 32.74 21.19
N LYS A 362 26.68 33.25 21.34
CA LYS A 362 26.38 34.69 21.28
C LYS A 362 27.03 35.47 22.40
N PHE A 363 27.08 34.90 23.60
CA PHE A 363 27.51 35.65 24.77
C PHE A 363 29.00 35.54 25.05
N SER A 364 29.74 34.60 24.43
CA SER A 364 31.21 34.43 24.64
C SER A 364 31.60 34.62 26.11
N PHE A 365 30.72 34.22 27.03
CA PHE A 365 30.72 34.81 28.36
C PHE A 365 31.71 34.05 29.23
N LYS A 366 32.48 34.82 30.00
CA LYS A 366 33.40 34.33 31.02
C LYS A 366 32.65 33.44 32.03
N LEU A 367 32.55 32.14 31.77
CA LEU A 367 32.28 31.10 32.78
C LEU A 367 33.53 30.86 33.66
N LYS A 368 34.39 31.88 33.83
CA LYS A 368 35.70 31.72 34.46
C LYS A 368 35.61 31.42 35.96
N ASP A 369 34.51 31.80 36.62
CA ASP A 369 34.47 31.74 38.09
C ASP A 369 33.57 30.62 38.64
N LYS A 370 32.63 30.06 37.85
CA LYS A 370 31.84 28.87 38.23
C LYS A 370 31.43 28.06 37.00
N LYS A 371 32.10 26.94 36.76
CA LYS A 371 31.68 25.97 35.74
C LYS A 371 30.39 25.28 36.20
N PRO A 372 29.31 25.27 35.40
CA PRO A 372 28.08 24.57 35.74
C PRO A 372 28.35 23.06 35.79
N THR A 373 27.93 22.41 36.88
CA THR A 373 28.17 20.98 37.11
C THR A 373 26.93 20.12 36.81
N THR A 374 25.77 20.77 36.71
CA THR A 374 24.50 20.13 36.35
C THR A 374 23.78 20.88 35.22
N PRO A 375 22.89 20.20 34.46
CA PRO A 375 22.02 20.87 33.49
C PRO A 375 21.19 22.01 34.10
N ALA A 376 20.83 21.91 35.38
CA ALA A 376 20.10 22.94 36.11
C ALA A 376 20.97 24.19 36.33
N ASP A 377 22.24 24.02 36.73
CA ASP A 377 23.21 25.12 36.86
C ASP A 377 23.36 25.87 35.54
N LEU A 378 23.38 25.15 34.43
CA LEU A 378 23.51 25.73 33.09
C LEU A 378 22.28 26.54 32.69
N VAL A 379 21.07 26.02 32.91
CA VAL A 379 19.81 26.75 32.63
C VAL A 379 19.70 28.01 33.47
N PHE A 380 20.06 27.91 34.75
CA PHE A 380 20.08 29.04 35.68
C PHE A 380 21.09 30.11 35.28
N ASN A 381 22.33 29.70 34.98
CA ASN A 381 23.41 30.62 34.58
C ASN A 381 23.16 31.29 33.23
N LEU A 382 22.38 30.67 32.34
CA LEU A 382 22.01 31.22 31.04
C LEU A 382 20.71 32.04 31.06
N GLY A 383 20.05 32.17 32.22
CA GLY A 383 18.80 32.93 32.35
C GLY A 383 17.64 32.39 31.52
N ILE A 384 17.66 31.09 31.19
CA ILE A 384 16.61 30.44 30.39
C ILE A 384 15.46 30.02 31.33
N GLU A 385 14.82 30.99 31.95
CA GLU A 385 13.49 30.80 32.54
C GLU A 385 12.46 31.34 31.54
N ASN A 386 11.52 30.50 31.11
CA ASN A 386 10.40 30.95 30.28
C ASN A 386 9.62 32.01 31.06
N VAL A 387 9.83 33.27 30.67
CA VAL A 387 8.94 34.45 30.76
C VAL A 387 7.88 34.36 31.87
N TYR A 388 8.31 34.61 33.11
CA TYR A 388 7.56 35.45 34.03
C TYR A 388 8.53 36.47 34.60
N THR A 389 8.15 37.74 34.59
CA THR A 389 8.98 38.75 35.24
C THR A 389 8.71 38.71 36.74
N ARG A 390 9.72 39.07 37.54
CA ARG A 390 9.66 39.20 39.02
C ARG A 390 8.46 39.99 39.56
N LYS A 391 7.74 40.72 38.71
CA LYS A 391 6.53 41.49 39.04
C LYS A 391 5.26 40.64 39.23
N ASP A 392 5.25 39.38 38.77
CA ASP A 392 4.02 38.59 38.68
C ASP A 392 3.74 37.70 39.91
N LEU A 393 4.60 37.73 40.94
CA LEU A 393 4.44 36.97 42.18
C LEU A 393 4.31 37.92 43.37
N LYS A 394 3.07 38.09 43.88
CA LYS A 394 2.74 38.95 45.02
C LYS A 394 2.83 38.28 46.40
N ASP A 395 3.31 37.04 46.46
CA ASP A 395 3.37 36.27 47.71
C ASP A 395 4.83 35.94 48.07
N ASP A 396 5.30 36.55 49.16
CA ASP A 396 6.66 36.42 49.67
C ASP A 396 7.00 35.00 50.15
N ARG A 397 5.99 34.14 50.43
CA ARG A 397 6.22 32.73 50.79
C ARG A 397 6.55 31.86 49.58
N LEU A 398 5.97 32.16 48.42
CA LEU A 398 6.25 31.42 47.17
C LEU A 398 7.64 31.70 46.60
N GLN A 399 8.28 32.79 47.02
CA GLN A 399 9.64 33.14 46.59
C GLN A 399 10.73 32.28 47.27
N GLN A 400 10.44 31.63 48.41
CA GLN A 400 11.44 30.89 49.18
C GLN A 400 11.39 29.35 49.00
N GLU A 401 10.33 28.79 48.43
CA GLU A 401 10.12 27.32 48.37
C GLU A 401 10.16 26.71 46.95
N ILE A 402 10.73 27.39 45.94
CA ILE A 402 10.90 26.79 44.61
C ILE A 402 12.25 26.05 44.54
N VAL A 403 12.23 24.78 44.95
CA VAL A 403 13.24 23.79 44.55
C VAL A 403 12.72 23.07 43.31
N ILE A 404 13.34 23.31 42.15
CA ILE A 404 12.94 22.72 40.87
C ILE A 404 13.37 21.26 40.80
N THR A 405 12.43 20.32 40.88
CA THR A 405 12.69 18.90 40.58
C THR A 405 12.51 18.63 39.09
N GLY A 406 13.63 18.46 38.37
CA GLY A 406 13.68 17.65 37.16
C GLY A 406 13.44 16.18 37.53
N HIS A 407 12.48 15.52 36.89
CA HIS A 407 11.93 14.22 37.31
C HIS A 407 12.96 13.14 37.62
N GLY A 408 12.86 12.56 38.83
CA GLY A 408 13.48 11.27 39.16
C GLY A 408 13.79 10.98 40.63
N LEU A 409 12.95 11.37 41.60
CA LEU A 409 12.81 10.75 42.93
C LEU A 409 11.75 11.55 43.72
N ILE A 410 10.66 10.89 44.12
CA ILE A 410 9.68 11.46 45.04
C ILE A 410 10.28 11.29 46.44
N THR A 411 10.81 12.35 47.04
CA THR A 411 11.03 12.37 48.50
C THR A 411 9.71 12.69 49.19
N SER A 412 9.50 12.04 50.32
CA SER A 412 8.28 11.98 51.15
C SER A 412 7.87 13.29 51.85
N SER A 413 8.15 14.45 51.26
CA SER A 413 8.02 15.75 51.94
C SER A 413 7.24 16.81 51.15
N VAL A 414 6.57 16.44 50.06
CA VAL A 414 5.66 17.37 49.35
C VAL A 414 4.28 17.29 49.99
N ARG A 415 3.77 18.43 50.49
CA ARG A 415 2.43 18.50 51.06
C ARG A 415 1.39 18.13 49.99
N PRO A 416 0.34 17.34 50.33
CA PRO A 416 -0.66 16.87 49.36
C PRO A 416 -1.30 17.99 48.51
N GLU A 417 -1.42 19.20 49.06
CA GLU A 417 -1.98 20.36 48.38
C GLU A 417 -1.09 20.84 47.22
N THR A 418 0.23 20.75 47.37
CA THR A 418 1.20 21.13 46.33
C THR A 418 1.23 20.09 45.20
N LEU A 419 1.11 18.80 45.53
CA LEU A 419 0.95 17.72 44.55
C LEU A 419 -0.33 17.87 43.72
N LYS A 420 -1.43 18.30 44.36
CA LYS A 420 -2.70 18.58 43.68
C LYS A 420 -2.56 19.71 42.64
N ILE A 421 -1.88 20.80 42.99
CA ILE A 421 -1.65 21.94 42.09
C ILE A 421 -0.72 21.56 40.92
N ILE A 422 0.30 20.73 41.16
CA ILE A 422 1.20 20.24 40.11
C ILE A 422 0.45 19.32 39.14
N HIS A 423 -0.37 18.39 39.64
CA HIS A 423 -1.23 17.55 38.80
C HIS A 423 -2.22 18.38 37.98
N GLU A 424 -2.81 19.42 38.57
CA GLU A 424 -3.73 20.34 37.88
C GLU A 424 -3.03 21.16 36.79
N LYS A 425 -1.74 21.52 36.96
CA LYS A 425 -0.99 22.30 35.97
C LYS A 425 -0.35 21.45 34.87
N VAL A 426 0.22 20.28 35.19
CA VAL A 426 0.76 19.34 34.19
C VAL A 426 -0.35 18.72 33.33
N GLY A 427 -1.55 18.54 33.90
CA GLY A 427 -2.76 18.18 33.15
C GLY A 427 -3.14 19.22 32.08
N LYS A 428 -2.91 20.51 32.34
CA LYS A 428 -3.18 21.59 31.38
C LYS A 428 -2.23 21.58 30.18
N GLU A 429 -0.96 21.22 30.35
CA GLU A 429 0.02 21.17 29.24
C GLU A 429 -0.20 19.98 28.28
N LYS A 430 -0.55 18.79 28.81
CA LYS A 430 -1.01 17.68 27.96
C LYS A 430 -2.28 18.05 27.18
N GLY A 431 -3.18 18.80 27.79
CA GLY A 431 -4.36 19.38 27.15
C GLY A 431 -4.01 20.35 26.01
N SER A 432 -2.95 21.15 26.14
CA SER A 432 -2.50 22.08 25.09
C SER A 432 -1.91 21.39 23.87
N LEU A 433 -1.12 20.32 24.05
CA LEU A 433 -0.56 19.56 22.92
C LEU A 433 -1.62 18.69 22.22
N ALA A 434 -2.55 18.11 22.98
CA ALA A 434 -3.74 17.44 22.44
C ALA A 434 -4.63 18.44 21.69
N LYS A 435 -4.84 19.67 22.23
CA LYS A 435 -5.50 20.77 21.53
C LYS A 435 -4.81 21.10 20.21
N ILE A 436 -3.48 21.21 20.15
CA ILE A 436 -2.72 21.54 18.92
C ILE A 436 -2.77 20.42 17.87
N ASN A 437 -2.71 19.15 18.28
CA ASN A 437 -2.83 18.02 17.35
C ASN A 437 -4.28 17.81 16.88
N ALA A 438 -5.27 18.04 17.74
CA ALA A 438 -6.66 18.14 17.34
C ALA A 438 -6.86 19.31 16.35
N LEU A 439 -6.28 20.49 16.63
CA LEU A 439 -6.30 21.69 15.75
C LEU A 439 -5.75 21.42 14.35
N LYS A 440 -4.70 20.60 14.20
CA LYS A 440 -4.15 20.23 12.88
C LYS A 440 -5.02 19.24 12.11
N LYS A 441 -5.76 18.36 12.79
CA LYS A 441 -6.72 17.40 12.18
C LYS A 441 -8.11 18.01 11.95
N VAL A 442 -8.41 19.12 12.63
CA VAL A 442 -9.58 19.98 12.47
C VAL A 442 -9.64 20.71 11.12
N SER A 443 -8.70 20.49 10.19
CA SER A 443 -8.94 20.78 8.76
C SER A 443 -10.23 20.10 8.24
N ALA A 444 -10.70 19.04 8.89
CA ALA A 444 -12.04 18.46 8.64
C ALA A 444 -13.20 19.40 8.99
N ILE A 445 -13.05 20.37 9.92
CA ILE A 445 -14.06 21.41 10.19
C ILE A 445 -14.22 22.34 8.98
N ARG A 446 -13.22 22.46 8.08
CA ARG A 446 -13.42 23.17 6.79
C ARG A 446 -14.47 22.51 5.90
N LEU A 447 -14.80 21.22 6.09
CA LEU A 447 -15.92 20.55 5.41
C LEU A 447 -17.30 21.09 5.87
N LEU A 448 -17.37 21.90 6.93
CA LEU A 448 -18.62 22.49 7.43
C LEU A 448 -18.95 23.87 6.80
N GLU A 449 -18.20 24.29 5.78
CA GLU A 449 -18.49 25.39 4.82
C GLU A 449 -18.70 26.81 5.41
N GLY A 450 -18.38 27.04 6.69
CA GLY A 450 -18.42 28.37 7.28
C GLY A 450 -17.07 29.08 7.22
N ASN A 451 -17.05 30.34 6.73
CA ASN A 451 -15.94 31.26 6.95
C ASN A 451 -15.69 31.41 8.47
N PHE A 452 -14.74 30.66 9.00
CA PHE A 452 -14.30 30.84 10.37
C PHE A 452 -13.52 32.14 10.48
N GLU A 453 -14.07 33.11 11.19
CA GLU A 453 -13.35 34.33 11.57
C GLU A 453 -12.12 33.92 12.39
N ALA A 454 -10.95 34.41 11.99
CA ALA A 454 -9.64 34.04 12.56
C ALA A 454 -9.50 34.36 14.06
N ASP A 455 -10.43 35.14 14.63
CA ASP A 455 -10.38 35.64 16.01
C ASP A 455 -11.20 34.82 17.02
N LYS A 456 -11.94 33.78 16.61
CA LYS A 456 -12.71 32.95 17.54
C LYS A 456 -11.82 31.94 18.27
N SER A 457 -11.98 31.83 19.59
CA SER A 457 -11.32 30.77 20.36
C SER A 457 -11.76 29.39 19.86
N LEU A 458 -10.86 28.40 19.87
CA LEU A 458 -11.17 27.02 19.46
C LEU A 458 -12.36 26.45 20.23
N ASP A 459 -12.46 26.80 21.50
CA ASP A 459 -13.55 26.32 22.36
C ASP A 459 -14.90 26.85 21.84
N ASN A 460 -14.96 28.13 21.41
CA ASN A 460 -16.14 28.70 20.77
C ASN A 460 -16.40 28.08 19.39
N ALA A 461 -15.35 27.76 18.63
CA ALA A 461 -15.48 27.16 17.30
C ALA A 461 -16.06 25.75 17.34
N LEU A 462 -15.62 24.93 18.29
CA LEU A 462 -16.17 23.60 18.53
C LEU A 462 -17.61 23.70 19.03
N GLU A 463 -17.89 24.54 20.02
CA GLU A 463 -19.24 24.77 20.51
C GLU A 463 -20.18 25.22 19.40
N GLU A 464 -19.76 26.18 18.58
CA GLU A 464 -20.53 26.67 17.45
C GLU A 464 -20.78 25.58 16.41
N ALA A 465 -19.77 24.77 16.06
CA ALA A 465 -19.92 23.69 15.08
C ALA A 465 -20.93 22.63 15.56
N PHE A 466 -20.81 22.17 16.81
CA PHE A 466 -21.72 21.17 17.35
C PHE A 466 -23.13 21.74 17.61
N GLN A 467 -23.25 22.95 18.15
CA GLN A 467 -24.56 23.58 18.39
C GLN A 467 -25.28 23.91 17.09
N ARG A 468 -24.60 24.52 16.11
CA ARG A 468 -25.25 24.95 14.86
C ARG A 468 -25.53 23.79 13.91
N LYS A 469 -24.62 22.81 13.81
CA LYS A 469 -24.73 21.75 12.80
C LYS A 469 -25.35 20.48 13.33
N ILE A 470 -25.06 20.08 14.56
CA ILE A 470 -25.50 18.81 15.13
C ILE A 470 -26.65 19.01 16.13
N ASP A 471 -26.71 20.18 16.77
CA ASP A 471 -27.74 20.54 17.76
C ASP A 471 -27.80 19.49 18.89
N ILE A 472 -26.73 19.47 19.70
CA ILE A 472 -26.60 18.63 20.90
C ILE A 472 -26.49 19.50 22.17
N PRO A 473 -27.30 19.25 23.21
CA PRO A 473 -27.32 20.07 24.42
C PRO A 473 -26.25 19.65 25.44
N VAL A 474 -24.97 19.69 25.06
CA VAL A 474 -23.87 19.28 25.95
C VAL A 474 -23.14 20.50 26.52
N SER A 475 -23.25 20.70 27.83
CA SER A 475 -22.48 21.73 28.54
C SER A 475 -20.99 21.37 28.64
N GLY A 476 -20.12 22.37 28.53
CA GLY A 476 -18.66 22.19 28.59
C GLY A 476 -18.12 21.35 27.44
N LEU A 477 -18.73 21.48 26.26
CA LEU A 477 -18.50 20.62 25.10
C LEU A 477 -17.01 20.49 24.75
N SER A 478 -16.29 21.61 24.65
CA SER A 478 -14.90 21.60 24.19
C SER A 478 -13.99 20.78 25.10
N ARG A 479 -14.22 20.86 26.41
CA ARG A 479 -13.53 20.03 27.40
C ARG A 479 -13.90 18.55 27.25
N LYS A 480 -15.20 18.24 27.23
CA LYS A 480 -15.71 16.86 27.07
C LYS A 480 -15.21 16.22 25.77
N TYR A 481 -15.20 16.97 24.67
CA TYR A 481 -14.68 16.52 23.39
C TYR A 481 -13.20 16.13 23.51
N LEU A 482 -12.35 17.00 24.08
CA LEU A 482 -10.92 16.71 24.24
C LEU A 482 -10.66 15.52 25.16
N GLU A 483 -11.45 15.37 26.23
CA GLU A 483 -11.35 14.26 27.18
C GLU A 483 -11.86 12.92 26.60
N THR A 484 -12.69 12.96 25.55
CA THR A 484 -13.30 11.76 24.93
C THR A 484 -12.83 11.59 23.49
N ILE A 485 -13.53 12.21 22.53
CA ILE A 485 -13.35 12.06 21.08
C ILE A 485 -11.98 12.57 20.61
N GLY A 486 -11.47 13.64 21.21
CA GLY A 486 -10.15 14.20 20.92
C GLY A 486 -9.00 13.24 21.23
N CYS A 487 -9.22 12.25 22.09
CA CYS A 487 -8.27 11.18 22.40
C CYS A 487 -8.40 9.95 21.48
N TRP A 488 -9.35 9.95 20.54
CA TRP A 488 -9.51 8.82 19.61
C TRP A 488 -8.34 8.70 18.64
N ARG A 489 -8.15 7.50 18.09
CA ARG A 489 -7.14 7.24 17.05
C ARG A 489 -7.38 8.14 15.82
N ASP A 490 -8.65 8.32 15.48
CA ASP A 490 -9.11 9.29 14.50
C ASP A 490 -10.28 10.14 15.05
N PRO A 491 -9.99 11.33 15.60
CA PRO A 491 -11.03 12.25 16.05
C PRO A 491 -11.90 12.82 14.91
N SER A 492 -11.44 12.77 13.67
CA SER A 492 -12.18 13.27 12.50
C SER A 492 -13.27 12.31 12.02
N ALA A 493 -13.11 11.01 12.34
CA ALA A 493 -14.05 9.95 11.98
C ALA A 493 -15.50 10.26 12.39
N LEU A 494 -15.70 10.92 13.54
CA LEU A 494 -17.04 11.31 14.00
C LEU A 494 -17.73 12.23 12.99
N PHE A 495 -17.02 13.24 12.47
CA PHE A 495 -17.59 14.21 11.54
C PHE A 495 -17.82 13.61 10.17
N THR A 496 -16.90 12.78 9.69
CA THR A 496 -17.10 11.99 8.46
C THR A 496 -18.36 11.14 8.57
N TYR A 497 -18.51 10.43 9.70
CA TYR A 497 -19.67 9.59 9.93
C TYR A 497 -20.97 10.40 10.05
N TYR A 498 -20.92 11.56 10.71
CA TYR A 498 -22.07 12.47 10.79
C TYR A 498 -22.56 12.90 9.40
N SER A 499 -21.66 13.25 8.49
CA SER A 499 -22.03 13.56 7.10
C SER A 499 -22.78 12.40 6.44
N LYS A 500 -22.35 11.15 6.66
CA LYS A 500 -23.04 9.96 6.15
C LYS A 500 -24.40 9.71 6.81
N VAL A 501 -24.55 10.01 8.10
CA VAL A 501 -25.84 9.97 8.78
C VAL A 501 -26.83 10.96 8.17
N LEU A 502 -26.39 12.19 7.85
CA LEU A 502 -27.25 13.19 7.20
C LEU A 502 -27.73 12.75 5.81
N GLU A 503 -26.89 12.03 5.06
CA GLU A 503 -27.24 11.50 3.74
C GLU A 503 -28.41 10.48 3.79
N THR A 504 -28.67 9.85 4.94
CA THR A 504 -29.78 8.88 5.09
C THR A 504 -31.16 9.54 4.96
N ARG A 505 -31.27 10.83 5.32
CA ARG A 505 -32.54 11.58 5.39
C ARG A 505 -33.59 10.95 6.31
N GLU A 506 -33.18 10.10 7.25
CA GLU A 506 -34.05 9.46 8.24
C GLU A 506 -33.91 10.19 9.60
N PRO A 507 -34.94 10.95 10.06
CA PRO A 507 -34.85 11.70 11.32
C PRO A 507 -34.53 10.84 12.54
N GLU A 508 -34.99 9.60 12.57
CA GLU A 508 -34.69 8.65 13.65
C GLU A 508 -33.21 8.30 13.72
N VAL A 509 -32.52 8.15 12.58
CA VAL A 509 -31.08 7.82 12.52
C VAL A 509 -30.27 9.02 13.00
N LEU A 510 -30.68 10.23 12.63
CA LEU A 510 -30.06 11.46 13.14
C LEU A 510 -30.24 11.57 14.66
N ASN A 511 -31.44 11.28 15.19
CA ASN A 511 -31.70 11.30 16.61
C ASN A 511 -30.88 10.25 17.39
N ASP A 512 -30.77 9.04 16.84
CA ASP A 512 -29.90 7.97 17.35
C ASP A 512 -28.43 8.43 17.39
N PHE A 513 -27.97 9.18 16.37
CA PHE A 513 -26.61 9.69 16.32
C PHE A 513 -26.36 10.80 17.36
N LYS A 514 -27.30 11.74 17.49
CA LYS A 514 -27.24 12.77 18.54
C LYS A 514 -27.17 12.14 19.93
N THR A 515 -27.94 11.08 20.13
CA THR A 515 -27.97 10.32 21.38
C THR A 515 -26.63 9.63 21.63
N TYR A 516 -26.11 8.88 20.64
CA TYR A 516 -24.78 8.28 20.68
C TYR A 516 -23.70 9.31 21.08
N LEU A 517 -23.67 10.44 20.38
CA LEU A 517 -22.68 11.48 20.58
C LEU A 517 -22.78 12.12 21.96
N THR A 518 -23.99 12.42 22.43
CA THR A 518 -24.23 12.96 23.77
C THR A 518 -23.69 12.00 24.83
N GLU A 519 -24.01 10.71 24.71
CA GLU A 519 -23.57 9.69 25.68
C GLU A 519 -22.06 9.46 25.67
N VAL A 520 -21.42 9.56 24.50
CA VAL A 520 -19.96 9.51 24.38
C VAL A 520 -19.33 10.71 25.10
N LEU A 521 -19.81 11.92 24.82
CA LEU A 521 -19.29 13.16 25.42
C LEU A 521 -19.51 13.22 26.93
N GLU A 522 -20.59 12.61 27.43
CA GLU A 522 -20.89 12.53 28.86
C GLU A 522 -20.21 11.34 29.56
N GLY A 523 -19.57 10.44 28.82
CA GLY A 523 -18.96 9.23 29.38
C GLY A 523 -19.98 8.19 29.87
N THR A 524 -21.22 8.24 29.39
CA THR A 524 -22.34 7.38 29.80
C THR A 524 -22.70 6.31 28.77
N PHE A 525 -22.07 6.32 27.59
CA PHE A 525 -22.34 5.42 26.46
C PHE A 525 -22.46 3.94 26.84
N GLN A 526 -21.46 3.36 27.51
CA GLN A 526 -21.48 1.93 27.86
C GLN A 526 -22.65 1.57 28.80
N GLN A 527 -22.94 2.43 29.78
CA GLN A 527 -24.02 2.22 30.75
C GLN A 527 -25.40 2.35 30.08
N ASN A 528 -25.56 3.31 29.17
CA ASN A 528 -26.85 3.60 28.54
C ASN A 528 -27.21 2.60 27.43
N ARG A 529 -26.23 1.94 26.81
CA ARG A 529 -26.47 0.87 25.83
C ARG A 529 -27.14 -0.37 26.42
N VAL A 530 -26.94 -0.59 27.71
CA VAL A 530 -27.38 -1.80 28.40
C VAL A 530 -28.59 -1.56 29.28
N ARG A 531 -29.01 -0.31 29.39
CA ARG A 531 -30.16 0.11 30.18
C ARG A 531 -31.42 -0.62 29.68
N ASN A 532 -32.17 -1.19 30.62
CA ASN A 532 -33.43 -1.91 30.39
C ASN A 532 -33.32 -3.33 29.78
N LEU A 533 -32.13 -3.93 29.76
CA LEU A 533 -31.94 -5.29 29.28
C LEU A 533 -31.23 -6.15 30.34
N SER A 534 -31.67 -7.41 30.46
CA SER A 534 -31.02 -8.37 31.35
C SER A 534 -29.84 -9.02 30.63
N TYR A 535 -28.62 -8.63 31.01
CA TYR A 535 -27.39 -9.21 30.50
C TYR A 535 -26.81 -10.24 31.46
N PRO A 536 -26.13 -11.28 30.96
CA PRO A 536 -25.42 -12.21 31.82
C PRO A 536 -24.34 -11.46 32.62
N LYS A 537 -24.12 -11.89 33.86
CA LYS A 537 -23.08 -11.31 34.73
C LYS A 537 -21.73 -11.36 34.01
N GLY A 538 -21.03 -10.23 34.01
CA GLY A 538 -19.72 -10.10 33.36
C GLY A 538 -19.78 -9.76 31.87
N TRP A 539 -20.95 -9.63 31.22
CA TRP A 539 -21.07 -9.25 29.80
C TRP A 539 -20.32 -7.96 29.45
N LEU A 540 -20.39 -6.98 30.36
CA LEU A 540 -19.79 -5.66 30.14
C LEU A 540 -18.30 -5.61 30.49
N GLU A 541 -17.81 -6.60 31.23
CA GLU A 541 -16.40 -6.68 31.59
C GLU A 541 -15.59 -6.93 30.31
N GLY A 542 -14.72 -5.98 29.95
CA GLY A 542 -13.75 -6.16 28.87
C GLY A 542 -12.75 -7.25 29.20
N ALA A 543 -12.21 -7.89 28.18
CA ALA A 543 -11.08 -8.80 28.33
C ALA A 543 -10.00 -8.42 27.32
N SER A 544 -8.74 -8.61 27.66
CA SER A 544 -7.64 -8.47 26.71
C SER A 544 -6.51 -9.43 27.04
N LYS A 545 -5.86 -9.97 26.01
CA LYS A 545 -4.67 -10.80 26.19
C LYS A 545 -3.69 -10.59 25.02
N PRO A 546 -2.38 -10.70 25.27
CA PRO A 546 -1.40 -10.68 24.18
C PRO A 546 -1.62 -11.88 23.25
N ALA A 547 -1.38 -11.66 21.96
CA ALA A 547 -1.39 -12.67 20.92
C ALA A 547 -0.12 -12.49 20.07
N ARG A 548 0.71 -13.52 20.02
CA ARG A 548 1.85 -13.55 19.12
C ARG A 548 1.44 -14.33 17.90
N LEU A 549 1.53 -13.72 16.73
CA LEU A 549 1.18 -14.33 15.45
C LEU A 549 2.41 -14.35 14.55
N ASP A 550 2.66 -15.47 13.89
CA ASP A 550 3.71 -15.62 12.90
C ASP A 550 3.32 -14.93 11.59
N SER A 551 2.02 -14.89 11.28
CA SER A 551 1.50 -14.05 10.21
C SER A 551 0.10 -13.53 10.55
N LEU A 552 -0.16 -12.25 10.25
CA LEU A 552 -1.52 -11.70 10.28
C LEU A 552 -2.33 -12.11 9.06
N VAL A 553 -1.68 -12.21 7.90
CA VAL A 553 -2.32 -12.46 6.60
C VAL A 553 -2.03 -13.89 6.16
N GLY A 554 -3.08 -14.65 5.86
CA GLY A 554 -2.97 -16.02 5.37
C GLY A 554 -2.66 -16.09 3.87
N THR A 555 -2.42 -17.30 3.37
CA THR A 555 -2.45 -17.56 1.93
C THR A 555 -3.86 -17.34 1.42
N PHE A 556 -4.04 -16.32 0.59
CA PHE A 556 -5.35 -15.99 0.04
C PHE A 556 -5.71 -16.90 -1.13
N ASN A 557 -6.85 -17.59 -1.00
CA ASN A 557 -7.42 -18.41 -2.06
C ASN A 557 -8.55 -17.62 -2.74
N PHE A 558 -8.28 -17.04 -3.92
CA PHE A 558 -9.26 -16.22 -4.63
C PHE A 558 -10.49 -17.03 -5.06
N ALA A 559 -10.35 -18.32 -5.39
CA ALA A 559 -11.49 -19.18 -5.73
C ALA A 559 -12.45 -19.34 -4.53
N LYS A 560 -11.90 -19.60 -3.34
CA LYS A 560 -12.67 -19.66 -2.08
C LYS A 560 -13.34 -18.33 -1.79
N PHE A 561 -12.61 -17.22 -1.90
CA PHE A 561 -13.16 -15.88 -1.75
C PHE A 561 -14.33 -15.62 -2.70
N LEU A 562 -14.14 -15.91 -3.99
CA LEU A 562 -15.15 -15.66 -5.01
C LEU A 562 -16.40 -16.51 -4.80
N ARG A 563 -16.25 -17.77 -4.36
CA ARG A 563 -17.37 -18.62 -3.95
C ARG A 563 -18.18 -17.99 -2.82
N THR A 564 -17.52 -17.50 -1.77
CA THR A 564 -18.20 -16.80 -0.67
C THR A 564 -18.93 -15.55 -1.17
N LYS A 565 -18.34 -14.78 -2.10
CA LYS A 565 -19.01 -13.60 -2.67
C LYS A 565 -20.19 -13.96 -3.58
N ILE A 566 -20.16 -15.11 -4.24
CA ILE A 566 -21.32 -15.66 -4.97
C ILE A 566 -22.45 -16.02 -3.98
N GLU A 567 -22.11 -16.71 -2.88
CA GLU A 567 -23.07 -17.09 -1.83
C GLU A 567 -23.70 -15.85 -1.16
N ASP A 568 -22.92 -14.77 -1.01
CA ASP A 568 -23.38 -13.48 -0.50
C ASP A 568 -24.22 -12.67 -1.51
N ASN A 569 -24.43 -13.18 -2.73
CA ASN A 569 -25.09 -12.48 -3.85
C ASN A 569 -24.40 -11.15 -4.25
N HIS A 570 -23.07 -11.09 -4.15
CA HIS A 570 -22.29 -9.92 -4.58
C HIS A 570 -22.06 -9.88 -6.11
N LEU A 571 -22.55 -10.88 -6.82
CA LEU A 571 -22.56 -11.00 -8.28
C LEU A 571 -23.99 -11.24 -8.78
N PRO A 572 -24.33 -10.76 -9.99
CA PRO A 572 -25.55 -11.17 -10.68
C PRO A 572 -25.64 -12.69 -10.81
N GLU A 573 -26.86 -13.24 -10.75
CA GLU A 573 -27.10 -14.68 -10.75
C GLU A 573 -26.56 -15.37 -12.01
N ASP A 574 -26.64 -14.72 -13.17
CA ASP A 574 -26.11 -15.21 -14.44
C ASP A 574 -24.57 -15.27 -14.42
N VAL A 575 -23.91 -14.22 -13.95
CA VAL A 575 -22.44 -14.17 -13.79
C VAL A 575 -21.99 -15.25 -12.80
N ALA A 576 -22.66 -15.37 -11.65
CA ALA A 576 -22.38 -16.39 -10.66
C ALA A 576 -22.53 -17.81 -11.23
N ARG A 577 -23.64 -18.08 -11.93
CA ARG A 577 -23.92 -19.39 -12.56
C ARG A 577 -22.87 -19.77 -13.60
N ASN A 578 -22.37 -18.79 -14.35
CA ASN A 578 -21.35 -19.01 -15.37
C ASN A 578 -19.95 -19.18 -14.79
N VAL A 579 -19.62 -18.52 -13.67
CA VAL A 579 -18.29 -18.59 -13.04
C VAL A 579 -18.13 -19.81 -12.14
N LEU A 580 -19.18 -20.19 -11.39
CA LEU A 580 -19.12 -21.21 -10.35
C LEU A 580 -18.53 -22.57 -10.80
N PRO A 581 -18.86 -23.12 -11.99
CA PRO A 581 -18.29 -24.39 -12.45
C PRO A 581 -16.76 -24.35 -12.60
N TYR A 582 -16.18 -23.19 -12.88
CA TYR A 582 -14.75 -23.05 -13.19
C TYR A 582 -13.88 -22.71 -11.97
N LEU A 583 -14.47 -22.60 -10.76
CA LEU A 583 -13.72 -22.31 -9.55
C LEU A 583 -12.89 -23.51 -9.06
N ASP A 584 -13.34 -24.73 -9.33
CA ASP A 584 -12.66 -25.97 -8.92
C ASP A 584 -12.02 -26.72 -10.10
N ASP A 585 -12.49 -26.47 -11.33
CA ASP A 585 -12.01 -27.16 -12.53
C ASP A 585 -10.67 -26.61 -13.02
N LEU A 586 -9.81 -27.53 -13.49
CA LEU A 586 -8.52 -27.18 -14.11
C LEU A 586 -8.66 -26.75 -15.58
N GLU A 587 -9.72 -27.14 -16.28
CA GLU A 587 -9.88 -26.87 -17.71
C GLU A 587 -10.49 -25.49 -17.98
N MET A 588 -9.88 -24.70 -18.87
CA MET A 588 -10.40 -23.38 -19.29
C MET A 588 -11.64 -23.56 -20.15
N PRO A 589 -12.74 -22.83 -19.90
CA PRO A 589 -13.82 -22.79 -20.86
C PRO A 589 -13.35 -22.18 -22.18
N PRO A 590 -13.96 -22.55 -23.32
CA PRO A 590 -13.78 -21.84 -24.57
C PRO A 590 -14.06 -20.35 -24.35
N SER A 591 -13.12 -19.49 -24.74
CA SER A 591 -13.17 -18.04 -24.50
C SER A 591 -14.43 -17.35 -25.05
N SER A 592 -15.13 -17.99 -25.98
CA SER A 592 -16.38 -17.52 -26.58
C SER A 592 -17.63 -17.71 -25.70
N LYS A 593 -17.52 -18.46 -24.58
CA LYS A 593 -18.67 -18.74 -23.68
C LYS A 593 -18.78 -17.80 -22.48
N LEU A 594 -17.71 -17.06 -22.17
CA LEU A 594 -17.67 -16.14 -21.03
C LEU A 594 -17.60 -14.69 -21.52
N SER A 595 -18.32 -13.81 -20.84
CA SER A 595 -18.11 -12.37 -20.89
C SER A 595 -16.70 -12.00 -20.40
N GLU A 596 -16.29 -10.77 -20.69
CA GLU A 596 -14.98 -10.27 -20.28
C GLU A 596 -14.78 -10.30 -18.76
N LEU A 597 -15.82 -9.92 -17.99
CA LEU A 597 -15.79 -9.97 -16.53
C LEU A 597 -15.66 -11.41 -16.01
N GLU A 598 -16.49 -12.33 -16.50
CA GLU A 598 -16.47 -13.73 -16.08
C GLU A 598 -15.11 -14.37 -16.39
N ARG A 599 -14.53 -14.06 -17.55
CA ARG A 599 -13.20 -14.53 -17.93
C ARG A 599 -12.13 -14.03 -16.97
N GLU A 600 -12.09 -12.72 -16.65
CA GLU A 600 -11.08 -12.20 -15.71
C GLU A 600 -11.25 -12.77 -14.29
N LEU A 601 -12.49 -13.02 -13.85
CA LEU A 601 -12.75 -13.70 -12.58
C LEU A 601 -12.16 -15.13 -12.57
N VAL A 602 -12.36 -15.91 -13.64
CA VAL A 602 -11.81 -17.27 -13.77
C VAL A 602 -10.30 -17.26 -13.96
N LEU A 603 -9.73 -16.28 -14.67
CA LEU A 603 -8.28 -16.17 -14.83
C LEU A 603 -7.60 -15.82 -13.50
N LEU A 604 -8.20 -14.93 -12.71
CA LEU A 604 -7.65 -14.54 -11.41
C LEU A 604 -7.62 -15.71 -10.39
N THR A 605 -8.52 -16.69 -10.49
CA THR A 605 -8.45 -17.90 -9.64
C THR A 605 -7.27 -18.82 -9.99
N ARG A 606 -6.75 -18.73 -11.22
CA ARG A 606 -5.74 -19.65 -11.77
C ARG A 606 -4.36 -19.04 -11.90
N GLU A 607 -4.30 -17.86 -12.52
CA GLU A 607 -3.07 -17.15 -12.85
C GLU A 607 -2.67 -16.14 -11.75
N GLY A 608 -3.54 -15.97 -10.75
CA GLY A 608 -3.29 -15.13 -9.59
C GLY A 608 -3.27 -13.64 -9.92
N VAL A 609 -2.59 -12.85 -9.08
CA VAL A 609 -2.68 -11.38 -9.01
C VAL A 609 -2.36 -10.62 -10.32
N GLY A 610 -1.85 -11.28 -11.36
CA GLY A 610 -1.64 -10.69 -12.69
C GLY A 610 -2.92 -10.16 -13.35
N HIS A 611 -4.09 -10.74 -13.03
CA HIS A 611 -5.40 -10.36 -13.57
C HIS A 611 -6.14 -9.29 -12.75
N LEU A 612 -5.50 -8.79 -11.70
CA LEU A 612 -6.14 -7.92 -10.75
C LEU A 612 -6.49 -6.54 -11.33
N ALA A 613 -5.56 -5.93 -12.06
CA ALA A 613 -5.78 -4.63 -12.67
C ALA A 613 -6.85 -4.66 -13.78
N PRO A 614 -6.86 -5.65 -14.70
CA PRO A 614 -7.99 -5.87 -15.61
C PRO A 614 -9.32 -6.00 -14.88
N LEU A 615 -9.40 -6.86 -13.86
CA LEU A 615 -10.63 -7.06 -13.09
C LEU A 615 -11.11 -5.77 -12.41
N GLN A 616 -10.21 -5.02 -11.78
CA GLN A 616 -10.56 -3.74 -11.17
C GLN A 616 -11.13 -2.75 -12.18
N ASN A 617 -10.55 -2.66 -13.37
CA ASN A 617 -11.04 -1.79 -14.43
C ASN A 617 -12.45 -2.19 -14.88
N LEU A 618 -12.72 -3.48 -14.99
CA LEU A 618 -14.06 -3.99 -15.32
C LEU A 618 -15.07 -3.71 -14.20
N LEU A 619 -14.76 -4.10 -12.97
CA LEU A 619 -15.63 -3.87 -11.81
C LEU A 619 -15.88 -2.37 -11.55
N SER A 620 -14.92 -1.51 -11.89
CA SER A 620 -15.10 -0.05 -11.73
C SER A 620 -16.29 0.52 -12.51
N LYS A 621 -16.67 -0.16 -13.61
CA LYS A 621 -17.78 0.18 -14.51
C LYS A 621 -19.11 -0.48 -14.11
N THR A 622 -19.11 -1.22 -13.01
CA THR A 622 -20.29 -1.90 -12.46
C THR A 622 -20.66 -1.34 -11.10
N ASP A 623 -21.91 -1.54 -10.70
CA ASP A 623 -22.41 -1.26 -9.35
C ASP A 623 -22.42 -2.52 -8.47
N TYR A 624 -21.67 -3.55 -8.85
CA TYR A 624 -21.64 -4.82 -8.12
C TYR A 624 -20.94 -4.65 -6.77
N PRO A 625 -21.49 -5.19 -5.67
CA PRO A 625 -20.82 -5.18 -4.36
C PRO A 625 -19.41 -5.77 -4.40
N LEU A 626 -19.17 -6.76 -5.29
CA LEU A 626 -17.86 -7.39 -5.48
C LEU A 626 -16.72 -6.39 -5.75
N LYS A 627 -17.01 -5.23 -6.37
CA LYS A 627 -16.04 -4.14 -6.55
C LYS A 627 -15.40 -3.72 -5.24
N ASN A 628 -16.19 -3.59 -4.18
CA ASN A 628 -15.70 -3.18 -2.87
C ASN A 628 -14.89 -4.29 -2.21
N ASP A 629 -15.30 -5.55 -2.34
CA ASP A 629 -14.54 -6.68 -1.80
C ASP A 629 -13.18 -6.83 -2.49
N VAL A 630 -13.13 -6.72 -3.81
CA VAL A 630 -11.88 -6.81 -4.57
C VAL A 630 -10.96 -5.63 -4.21
N ASN A 631 -11.48 -4.41 -4.10
CA ASN A 631 -10.66 -3.27 -3.68
C ASN A 631 -10.16 -3.41 -2.23
N GLY A 632 -11.00 -3.94 -1.32
CA GLY A 632 -10.61 -4.26 0.05
C GLY A 632 -9.50 -5.30 0.09
N TRP A 633 -9.63 -6.37 -0.69
CA TRP A 633 -8.59 -7.38 -0.84
C TRP A 633 -7.28 -6.78 -1.36
N ILE A 634 -7.34 -5.93 -2.39
CA ILE A 634 -6.16 -5.31 -2.97
C ILE A 634 -5.46 -4.40 -1.97
N SER A 635 -6.22 -3.62 -1.21
CA SER A 635 -5.67 -2.83 -0.12
C SER A 635 -4.92 -3.73 0.87
N GLN A 636 -5.55 -4.82 1.31
CA GLN A 636 -4.94 -5.80 2.22
C GLN A 636 -3.68 -6.46 1.66
N THR A 637 -3.65 -6.80 0.36
CA THR A 637 -2.45 -7.40 -0.25
C THR A 637 -1.24 -6.46 -0.23
N LYS A 638 -1.47 -5.14 -0.25
CA LYS A 638 -0.39 -4.15 -0.09
C LYS A 638 0.17 -4.12 1.34
N HIS A 639 -0.61 -4.60 2.32
CA HIS A 639 -0.24 -4.70 3.72
C HIS A 639 0.35 -6.06 4.11
N VAL A 640 0.55 -7.00 3.17
CA VAL A 640 1.16 -8.34 3.42
C VAL A 640 2.58 -8.25 3.99
N GLY A 641 3.22 -7.07 3.97
CA GLY A 641 4.50 -6.81 4.63
C GLY A 641 4.43 -6.48 6.13
N GLU A 642 3.23 -6.29 6.70
CA GLU A 642 3.04 -6.21 8.16
C GLU A 642 3.10 -7.63 8.74
N GLY A 643 4.33 -8.18 8.76
CA GLY A 643 4.64 -9.55 9.14
C GLY A 643 4.49 -9.84 10.63
N ALA A 644 4.97 -11.04 11.02
CA ALA A 644 5.02 -11.56 12.39
C ALA A 644 5.13 -10.46 13.45
N GLY A 645 4.21 -10.45 14.41
CA GLY A 645 4.03 -9.31 15.29
C GLY A 645 3.44 -9.64 16.64
N ASN A 646 3.63 -8.71 17.58
CA ASN A 646 2.90 -8.70 18.83
C ASN A 646 1.57 -7.99 18.61
N TYR A 647 0.50 -8.76 18.71
CA TYR A 647 -0.87 -8.28 18.68
C TYR A 647 -1.49 -8.39 20.07
N THR A 648 -2.63 -7.73 20.24
CA THR A 648 -3.46 -7.86 21.44
C THR A 648 -4.87 -8.24 21.01
N LEU A 649 -5.36 -9.37 21.53
CA LEU A 649 -6.77 -9.72 21.44
C LEU A 649 -7.55 -8.92 22.47
N VAL A 650 -8.63 -8.28 22.05
CA VAL A 650 -9.45 -7.39 22.88
C VAL A 650 -10.93 -7.72 22.67
N ASP A 651 -11.64 -7.99 23.76
CA ASP A 651 -13.11 -7.93 23.82
C ASP A 651 -13.48 -6.49 24.17
N SER A 652 -13.84 -5.71 23.14
CA SER A 652 -14.02 -4.27 23.22
C SER A 652 -15.48 -3.86 23.21
N ASP A 653 -15.74 -2.81 23.97
CA ASP A 653 -17.00 -2.06 24.00
C ASP A 653 -16.78 -0.55 23.93
N THR A 654 -15.65 -0.12 23.38
CA THR A 654 -15.32 1.31 23.32
C THR A 654 -16.01 1.97 22.12
N PRO A 655 -16.51 3.22 22.26
CA PRO A 655 -17.14 3.93 21.14
C PRO A 655 -16.20 4.10 19.93
N CYS A 656 -14.92 4.37 20.19
CA CYS A 656 -13.92 4.55 19.13
C CYS A 656 -13.70 3.27 18.32
N ASP A 657 -13.62 2.10 18.97
CA ASP A 657 -13.46 0.84 18.27
C ASP A 657 -14.69 0.50 17.42
N PHE A 658 -15.88 0.72 17.95
CA PHE A 658 -17.13 0.55 17.21
C PHE A 658 -17.20 1.44 15.98
N LEU A 659 -16.88 2.72 16.10
CA LEU A 659 -16.93 3.64 14.97
C LEU A 659 -15.89 3.30 13.89
N LEU A 660 -14.70 2.83 14.30
CA LEU A 660 -13.59 2.56 13.40
C LEU A 660 -13.53 1.11 12.90
N MET A 661 -14.41 0.21 13.35
CA MET A 661 -14.26 -1.22 13.08
C MET A 661 -14.23 -1.58 11.59
N GLY A 662 -14.98 -0.88 10.73
CA GLY A 662 -14.89 -1.09 9.28
C GLY A 662 -14.04 -0.08 8.53
N THR A 663 -13.50 0.92 9.22
CA THR A 663 -12.62 1.94 8.64
C THR A 663 -11.15 1.54 8.77
N GLU A 664 -10.78 0.95 9.92
CA GLU A 664 -9.44 0.41 10.14
C GLU A 664 -9.28 -1.01 9.57
N VAL A 665 -10.39 -1.71 9.29
CA VAL A 665 -10.39 -3.05 8.71
C VAL A 665 -11.02 -3.02 7.32
N ASP A 666 -10.18 -3.19 6.31
CA ASP A 666 -10.58 -3.22 4.90
C ASP A 666 -11.58 -4.34 4.59
N GLY A 667 -12.42 -4.13 3.57
CA GLY A 667 -13.43 -5.10 3.11
C GLY A 667 -14.71 -5.12 3.95
N SER A 668 -14.79 -4.29 5.00
CA SER A 668 -15.98 -4.15 5.82
C SER A 668 -17.00 -3.18 5.20
N CYS A 669 -18.25 -3.62 5.05
CA CYS A 669 -19.38 -2.76 4.69
C CYS A 669 -19.69 -1.68 5.75
N GLN A 670 -19.23 -1.86 6.98
CA GLN A 670 -19.46 -0.94 8.11
C GLN A 670 -18.37 0.13 8.21
N ASN A 671 -18.09 0.82 7.10
CA ASN A 671 -17.06 1.84 6.96
C ASN A 671 -17.68 3.24 6.99
N ILE A 672 -17.11 4.16 7.79
CA ILE A 672 -17.63 5.53 7.93
C ILE A 672 -17.60 6.36 6.63
N HIS A 673 -16.80 5.94 5.65
CA HIS A 673 -16.73 6.53 4.31
C HIS A 673 -17.68 5.85 3.30
N GLY A 674 -18.29 4.73 3.69
CA GLY A 674 -19.16 3.91 2.85
C GLY A 674 -20.57 4.47 2.66
N ASP A 675 -21.44 3.62 2.13
CA ASP A 675 -22.84 3.95 1.82
C ASP A 675 -23.64 4.36 3.07
N ALA A 676 -24.47 5.40 2.95
CA ALA A 676 -25.28 5.93 4.04
C ALA A 676 -26.26 4.89 4.62
N ASN A 677 -26.83 4.01 3.78
CA ASN A 677 -27.75 2.96 4.20
C ASN A 677 -27.05 1.85 5.01
N LEU A 678 -25.77 1.61 4.75
CA LEU A 678 -24.97 0.70 5.58
C LEU A 678 -24.56 1.39 6.89
N ASN A 679 -24.27 2.69 6.83
CA ASN A 679 -23.85 3.47 7.98
C ASN A 679 -24.95 3.65 9.03
N LYS A 680 -26.25 3.74 8.69
CA LYS A 680 -27.32 3.68 9.70
C LYS A 680 -27.32 2.37 10.51
N ALA A 681 -26.89 1.28 9.89
CA ALA A 681 -26.83 -0.03 10.52
C ALA A 681 -25.56 -0.20 11.39
N LEU A 682 -24.47 0.48 11.04
CA LEU A 682 -23.34 0.70 11.95
C LEU A 682 -23.83 1.37 13.23
N LEU A 683 -24.63 2.45 13.15
CA LEU A 683 -25.13 3.18 14.32
C LEU A 683 -25.91 2.29 15.28
N GLY A 684 -26.88 1.52 14.77
CA GLY A 684 -27.63 0.63 15.65
C GLY A 684 -26.81 -0.54 16.16
N THR A 685 -25.75 -0.94 15.45
CA THR A 685 -24.75 -1.88 15.99
C THR A 685 -24.02 -1.27 17.20
N MET A 686 -23.62 0.00 17.10
CA MET A 686 -22.96 0.74 18.20
C MET A 686 -23.91 1.00 19.37
N LEU A 687 -25.20 1.22 19.14
CA LEU A 687 -26.18 1.54 20.19
C LEU A 687 -26.74 0.31 20.90
N SER A 688 -26.61 -0.89 20.33
CA SER A 688 -27.11 -2.10 20.96
C SER A 688 -26.11 -2.65 21.98
N GLY A 689 -26.47 -2.69 23.26
CA GLY A 689 -25.65 -3.34 24.30
C GLY A 689 -25.47 -4.85 24.11
N SER A 690 -26.23 -5.47 23.20
CA SER A 690 -26.07 -6.88 22.83
C SER A 690 -24.86 -7.16 21.96
N ASN A 691 -24.16 -6.13 21.47
CA ASN A 691 -23.03 -6.29 20.55
C ASN A 691 -21.71 -5.99 21.26
N ARG A 692 -20.70 -6.84 21.01
CA ARG A 692 -19.32 -6.72 21.48
C ARG A 692 -18.37 -7.00 20.33
N LEU A 693 -17.17 -6.42 20.35
CA LEU A 693 -16.16 -6.64 19.32
C LEU A 693 -15.07 -7.55 19.83
N ILE A 694 -14.76 -8.60 19.08
CA ILE A 694 -13.52 -9.35 19.24
C ILE A 694 -12.51 -8.76 18.26
N LEU A 695 -11.49 -8.08 18.78
CA LEU A 695 -10.53 -7.33 17.98
C LEU A 695 -9.14 -7.91 18.13
N LEU A 696 -8.41 -7.96 17.03
CA LEU A 696 -6.97 -8.12 17.01
C LEU A 696 -6.35 -6.75 16.75
N LYS A 697 -5.62 -6.19 17.71
CA LYS A 697 -4.98 -4.87 17.59
C LYS A 697 -3.48 -5.00 17.45
N ASN A 698 -2.90 -4.19 16.57
CA ASN A 698 -1.44 -4.10 16.45
C ASN A 698 -0.83 -3.27 17.59
N SER A 699 0.49 -3.14 17.61
CA SER A 699 1.23 -2.39 18.63
C SER A 699 0.88 -0.89 18.71
N THR A 700 0.26 -0.32 17.66
CA THR A 700 -0.22 1.08 17.66
C THR A 700 -1.65 1.22 18.19
N GLY A 701 -2.32 0.10 18.48
CA GLY A 701 -3.71 0.06 18.92
C GLY A 701 -4.74 0.13 17.78
N LYS A 702 -4.29 0.17 16.52
CA LYS A 702 -5.17 0.04 15.34
C LYS A 702 -5.72 -1.37 15.23
N ILE A 703 -6.95 -1.49 14.73
CA ILE A 703 -7.60 -2.78 14.48
C ILE A 703 -6.98 -3.41 13.24
N ALA A 704 -6.39 -4.60 13.40
CA ALA A 704 -5.81 -5.43 12.35
C ALA A 704 -6.76 -6.56 11.91
N GLY A 705 -7.63 -7.01 12.83
CA GLY A 705 -8.69 -7.96 12.56
C GLY A 705 -9.87 -7.75 13.50
N ARG A 706 -11.08 -8.10 13.08
CA ARG A 706 -12.29 -7.98 13.89
C ARG A 706 -13.24 -9.14 13.67
N GLY A 707 -14.03 -9.45 14.70
CA GLY A 707 -15.27 -10.23 14.63
C GLY A 707 -16.32 -9.57 15.51
N LEU A 708 -17.59 -9.67 15.13
CA LEU A 708 -18.72 -9.11 15.88
C LEU A 708 -19.39 -10.23 16.67
N MET A 709 -19.35 -10.13 18.00
CA MET A 709 -19.97 -11.08 18.91
C MET A 709 -21.27 -10.49 19.47
N ARG A 710 -22.35 -11.25 19.36
CA ARG A 710 -23.70 -10.82 19.75
C ARG A 710 -24.27 -11.69 20.83
N LEU A 711 -24.98 -11.08 21.76
CA LEU A 711 -25.91 -11.78 22.64
C LEU A 711 -27.24 -11.95 21.90
N VAL A 712 -27.64 -13.20 21.69
CA VAL A 712 -28.86 -13.61 20.97
C VAL A 712 -29.68 -14.57 21.83
N GLN A 713 -30.87 -14.94 21.36
CA GLN A 713 -31.71 -15.96 21.97
C GLN A 713 -31.89 -17.17 21.04
N VAL A 714 -31.82 -18.37 21.63
CA VAL A 714 -32.16 -19.65 20.98
C VAL A 714 -33.15 -20.36 21.87
N ASN A 715 -34.36 -20.62 21.37
CA ASN A 715 -35.42 -21.26 22.15
C ASN A 715 -35.67 -20.56 23.50
N GLY A 716 -35.66 -19.22 23.51
CA GLY A 716 -35.84 -18.38 24.69
C GLY A 716 -34.65 -18.31 25.66
N LYS A 717 -33.57 -19.05 25.42
CA LYS A 717 -32.34 -19.03 26.23
C LYS A 717 -31.28 -18.13 25.59
N GLN A 718 -30.50 -17.42 26.41
CA GLN A 718 -29.41 -16.58 25.92
C GLN A 718 -28.27 -17.43 25.32
N ALA A 719 -27.63 -16.90 24.28
CA ALA A 719 -26.49 -17.49 23.61
C ALA A 719 -25.59 -16.40 23.03
N LEU A 720 -24.35 -16.76 22.70
CA LEU A 720 -23.44 -15.92 21.94
C LEU A 720 -23.46 -16.34 20.48
N PHE A 721 -23.41 -15.36 19.58
CA PHE A 721 -23.26 -15.57 18.15
C PHE A 721 -22.07 -14.75 17.65
N LEU A 722 -21.08 -15.41 17.07
CA LEU A 722 -19.89 -14.78 16.50
C LEU A 722 -19.99 -14.77 14.98
N GLU A 723 -20.14 -13.57 14.42
CA GLU A 723 -20.07 -13.35 12.97
C GLU A 723 -18.66 -13.55 12.44
N ARG A 724 -18.56 -13.74 11.11
CA ARG A 724 -17.30 -13.89 10.40
C ARG A 724 -16.27 -12.81 10.72
N TYR A 725 -15.01 -13.19 10.54
CA TYR A 725 -13.90 -12.29 10.77
C TYR A 725 -13.59 -11.42 9.55
N TYR A 726 -13.18 -10.18 9.80
CA TYR A 726 -12.61 -9.29 8.81
C TYR A 726 -11.16 -8.94 9.18
N PRO A 727 -10.26 -8.81 8.19
CA PRO A 727 -10.52 -9.13 6.79
C PRO A 727 -10.64 -10.64 6.54
N ASP A 728 -11.27 -11.03 5.43
CA ASP A 728 -11.35 -12.46 5.01
C ASP A 728 -9.94 -13.09 4.84
N THR A 729 -8.94 -12.25 4.61
CA THR A 729 -7.52 -12.60 4.44
C THR A 729 -6.77 -12.90 5.73
N LEU A 730 -7.40 -12.81 6.91
CA LEU A 730 -6.74 -13.19 8.16
C LEU A 730 -6.16 -14.61 8.06
N SER A 731 -4.96 -14.79 8.61
CA SER A 731 -4.33 -16.10 8.71
C SER A 731 -5.18 -17.06 9.54
N GLU A 732 -5.08 -18.36 9.27
CA GLU A 732 -5.79 -19.36 10.05
C GLU A 732 -5.35 -19.34 11.52
N GLU A 733 -4.08 -19.00 11.79
CA GLU A 733 -3.55 -18.76 13.13
C GLU A 733 -4.28 -17.59 13.83
N ALA A 734 -4.45 -16.46 13.14
CA ALA A 734 -5.17 -15.30 13.69
C ALA A 734 -6.64 -15.64 13.97
N LYS A 735 -7.30 -16.33 13.03
CA LYS A 735 -8.69 -16.79 13.19
C LYS A 735 -8.83 -17.76 14.35
N GLU A 736 -7.91 -18.72 14.48
CA GLU A 736 -7.90 -19.67 15.60
C GLU A 736 -7.69 -18.95 16.95
N ALA A 737 -6.80 -17.97 17.00
CA ALA A 737 -6.57 -17.16 18.20
C ALA A 737 -7.84 -16.40 18.62
N MET A 738 -8.56 -15.83 17.65
CA MET A 738 -9.85 -15.14 17.87
C MET A 738 -10.96 -16.13 18.28
N ASP A 739 -11.04 -17.30 17.65
CA ASP A 739 -11.98 -18.38 17.99
C ASP A 739 -11.79 -18.83 19.43
N ASN A 740 -10.54 -19.08 19.82
CA ASN A 740 -10.20 -19.51 21.17
C ASN A 740 -10.56 -18.45 22.20
N PHE A 741 -10.36 -17.17 21.88
CA PHE A 741 -10.75 -16.06 22.74
C PHE A 741 -12.28 -15.93 22.88
N ALA A 742 -13.04 -16.12 21.79
CA ALA A 742 -14.50 -16.16 21.85
C ALA A 742 -15.03 -17.37 22.66
N LYS A 743 -14.39 -18.54 22.51
CA LYS A 743 -14.71 -19.75 23.31
C LYS A 743 -14.43 -19.53 24.80
N GLU A 744 -13.31 -18.91 25.15
CA GLU A 744 -13.00 -18.53 26.55
C GLU A 744 -14.09 -17.61 27.10
N ARG A 745 -14.53 -16.63 26.30
CA ARG A 745 -15.57 -15.69 26.69
C ARG A 745 -16.93 -16.36 26.90
N SER A 746 -17.30 -17.28 26.01
CA SER A 746 -18.48 -18.15 26.14
C SER A 746 -18.48 -18.95 27.44
N ARG A 747 -17.34 -19.59 27.78
CA ARG A 747 -17.18 -20.32 29.05
C ARG A 747 -17.31 -19.39 30.26
N ALA A 748 -16.69 -18.22 30.22
CA ALA A 748 -16.73 -17.25 31.32
C ALA A 748 -18.16 -16.74 31.60
N LEU A 749 -18.97 -16.59 30.55
CA LEU A 749 -20.37 -16.16 30.65
C LEU A 749 -21.35 -17.32 30.86
N ASN A 750 -20.87 -18.57 30.80
CA ASN A 750 -21.69 -19.78 30.81
C ASN A 750 -22.81 -19.76 29.75
N LEU A 751 -22.48 -19.35 28.53
CA LEU A 751 -23.42 -19.27 27.40
C LEU A 751 -22.92 -20.12 26.22
N PRO A 752 -23.81 -20.80 25.48
CA PRO A 752 -23.43 -21.49 24.25
C PRO A 752 -22.95 -20.49 23.19
N LEU A 753 -21.98 -20.89 22.38
CA LEU A 753 -21.43 -20.09 21.29
C LEU A 753 -21.82 -20.69 19.93
N PHE A 754 -22.35 -19.83 19.06
CA PHE A 754 -22.69 -20.13 17.68
C PHE A 754 -21.85 -19.25 16.73
N THR A 755 -21.72 -19.65 15.47
CA THR A 755 -21.02 -18.91 14.42
C THR A 755 -21.66 -19.13 13.05
N ASP A 756 -21.43 -18.25 12.08
CA ASP A 756 -21.75 -18.43 10.66
C ASP A 756 -20.67 -19.24 9.90
N ALA A 757 -19.46 -19.33 10.47
CA ALA A 757 -18.29 -19.92 9.82
C ALA A 757 -18.15 -21.42 10.13
N ARG A 758 -18.89 -22.28 9.40
CA ARG A 758 -18.48 -23.65 8.95
C ARG A 758 -19.68 -24.51 8.48
N PRO A 759 -19.71 -24.99 7.23
CA PRO A 759 -20.83 -25.77 6.68
C PRO A 759 -20.86 -27.26 7.02
N GLU A 760 -19.96 -27.78 7.87
CA GLU A 760 -19.80 -29.24 7.99
C GLU A 760 -20.98 -29.95 8.67
N VAL A 761 -21.76 -29.26 9.51
CA VAL A 761 -22.94 -29.83 10.17
C VAL A 761 -23.98 -28.74 10.36
N LEU A 762 -25.02 -28.67 9.51
CA LEU A 762 -26.18 -27.80 9.76
C LEU A 762 -26.68 -27.98 11.20
N ALA A 763 -26.82 -26.87 11.92
CA ALA A 763 -27.40 -26.92 13.26
C ALA A 763 -28.80 -27.56 13.19
N GLU A 764 -29.16 -28.32 14.23
CA GLU A 764 -30.52 -28.79 14.44
C GLU A 764 -31.51 -27.61 14.31
N ASN A 765 -32.61 -27.83 13.58
CA ASN A 765 -33.69 -26.88 13.25
C ASN A 765 -33.96 -25.81 14.33
N GLY A 766 -33.24 -24.69 14.28
CA GLY A 766 -33.36 -23.60 15.24
C GLY A 766 -33.29 -22.23 14.56
N THR A 767 -33.67 -21.19 15.28
CA THR A 767 -33.51 -19.80 14.85
C THR A 767 -32.83 -19.02 15.98
N LEU A 768 -31.78 -18.28 15.66
CA LEU A 768 -31.25 -17.28 16.59
C LEU A 768 -32.08 -16.01 16.43
N THR A 769 -32.55 -15.43 17.52
CA THR A 769 -33.24 -14.13 17.51
C THR A 769 -32.35 -13.08 18.18
N SER A 770 -32.10 -11.96 17.50
CA SER A 770 -31.36 -10.85 18.09
C SER A 770 -32.15 -10.25 19.25
N LEU A 771 -31.47 -9.83 20.31
CA LEU A 771 -32.12 -9.05 21.37
C LEU A 771 -32.59 -7.68 20.84
N PRO A 772 -33.68 -7.11 21.39
CA PRO A 772 -34.07 -5.75 21.05
C PRO A 772 -32.94 -4.79 21.43
N GLY A 773 -32.55 -3.94 20.49
CA GLY A 773 -31.55 -2.89 20.69
C GLY A 773 -32.19 -1.51 20.63
N ARG A 774 -31.45 -0.48 21.08
CA ARG A 774 -31.91 0.92 20.98
C ARG A 774 -31.94 1.43 19.55
N GLY A 775 -30.99 0.97 18.72
CA GLY A 775 -30.97 1.32 17.30
C GLY A 775 -31.94 0.46 16.51
N LYS A 776 -32.72 1.10 15.63
CA LYS A 776 -33.70 0.45 14.75
C LYS A 776 -33.06 -0.53 13.78
N TYR A 777 -31.90 -0.17 13.22
CA TYR A 777 -31.22 -0.92 12.18
C TYR A 777 -29.91 -1.53 12.67
N GLN A 778 -29.67 -2.80 12.39
CA GLN A 778 -28.38 -3.46 12.61
C GLN A 778 -27.92 -4.13 11.32
N TYR A 779 -26.62 -4.10 11.07
CA TYR A 779 -26.04 -4.85 9.97
C TYR A 779 -25.68 -6.22 10.52
N THR A 780 -26.03 -7.31 9.85
CA THR A 780 -25.62 -8.67 10.21
C THR A 780 -25.23 -9.43 8.95
N ASP A 781 -24.01 -9.98 8.93
CA ASP A 781 -23.53 -10.75 7.80
C ASP A 781 -24.39 -12.02 7.60
N ALA A 782 -24.62 -12.75 8.68
CA ALA A 782 -25.44 -13.97 8.68
C ALA A 782 -26.93 -13.72 8.38
N GLY A 783 -27.42 -12.49 8.56
CA GLY A 783 -28.77 -12.11 8.13
C GLY A 783 -28.83 -11.60 6.69
N GLY A 784 -27.72 -11.39 6.00
CA GLY A 784 -27.69 -10.80 4.65
C GLY A 784 -27.84 -9.27 4.66
N GLY A 785 -27.11 -8.58 5.54
CA GLY A 785 -26.96 -7.12 5.53
C GLY A 785 -27.82 -6.37 6.56
N VAL A 786 -28.43 -5.26 6.14
CA VAL A 786 -29.17 -4.36 7.03
C VAL A 786 -30.53 -4.97 7.42
N LYS A 787 -30.77 -5.10 8.72
CA LYS A 787 -32.02 -5.62 9.30
C LYS A 787 -32.61 -4.66 10.32
N THR A 788 -33.94 -4.70 10.47
CA THR A 788 -34.64 -4.07 11.57
C THR A 788 -34.59 -4.99 12.79
N ALA A 789 -34.18 -4.49 13.95
CA ALA A 789 -34.18 -5.27 15.19
C ALA A 789 -35.59 -5.36 15.82
N PRO A 790 -35.99 -6.51 16.40
CA PRO A 790 -35.26 -7.78 16.40
C PRO A 790 -35.38 -8.51 15.05
N TYR A 791 -34.33 -9.24 14.67
CA TYR A 791 -34.27 -10.08 13.48
C TYR A 791 -33.88 -11.52 13.83
N THR A 792 -34.11 -12.44 12.90
CA THR A 792 -33.73 -13.84 13.03
C THR A 792 -32.57 -14.22 12.13
N ILE A 793 -31.76 -15.17 12.57
CA ILE A 793 -30.67 -15.80 11.81
C ILE A 793 -31.00 -17.29 11.73
N THR A 794 -31.05 -17.83 10.51
CA THR A 794 -31.40 -19.22 10.23
C THR A 794 -30.18 -20.09 9.91
N ASN A 795 -29.09 -19.48 9.45
CA ASN A 795 -27.88 -20.18 9.02
C ASN A 795 -26.78 -19.96 10.07
N PHE A 796 -26.77 -20.81 11.10
CA PHE A 796 -25.77 -20.77 12.15
C PHE A 796 -25.36 -22.18 12.55
N TYR A 797 -24.20 -22.26 13.20
CA TYR A 797 -23.55 -23.51 13.57
C TYR A 797 -23.09 -23.41 15.02
N PRO A 798 -23.21 -24.47 15.83
CA PRO A 798 -22.51 -24.52 17.11
C PRO A 798 -21.02 -24.33 16.84
N ALA A 799 -20.38 -23.33 17.47
CA ALA A 799 -18.94 -23.23 17.42
C ALA A 799 -18.42 -24.48 18.12
N LEU A 800 -17.91 -25.46 17.34
CA LEU A 800 -17.53 -26.79 17.80
C LEU A 800 -17.04 -26.70 19.24
N SER A 801 -17.87 -27.19 20.16
CA SER A 801 -17.42 -27.36 21.53
C SER A 801 -16.13 -28.16 21.39
N ALA A 802 -15.04 -27.70 22.03
CA ALA A 802 -13.93 -28.59 22.27
C ALA A 802 -14.61 -29.83 22.83
N ARG A 803 -14.64 -30.95 22.08
CA ARG A 803 -15.28 -32.18 22.52
C ARG A 803 -14.77 -32.34 23.94
N THR A 804 -15.64 -32.10 24.93
CA THR A 804 -15.31 -32.46 26.29
C THR A 804 -15.11 -33.95 26.15
N SER A 805 -13.86 -34.39 26.18
CA SER A 805 -13.50 -35.77 26.40
C SER A 805 -14.16 -36.12 27.73
N ALA A 806 -15.39 -36.60 27.65
CA ALA A 806 -16.11 -37.19 28.75
C ALA A 806 -15.46 -38.53 29.08
#